data_AF-A0A934CSP4-F1
#
_entry.id   AF-A0A934CSP4-F1
#
_cell.length_a   1.000
_cell.length_b   1.000
_cell.length_c   1.000
_cell.angle_alpha   90.00
_cell.angle_beta   90.00
_cell.angle_gamma   90.00
#
_symmetry.space_group_name_H-M   'P 1'
#
loop_
_entity.id
_entity.type
_entity.pdbx_description
1 polymer ?
#
loop_
_entity_poly.entity_id
_entity_poly.type
_entity_poly.pdbx_seq_one_letter_code
_entity_poly.pdbx_strand_id
1 'polypeptide(L)'
;MKKILTLLVVLVMSASVIYGAPRAKIFIKNVTPHELLSTPSLTADSSVTTGMKVVPKMTYVYLQAFNFGDTASIQTQAWTFLSKPTGSNATFTSIPSLGWYKFLADSTGTYNVKLSITTSTGSKDTTMNIYCGTFIGVGGFYNITGEFPKCMTCHNGMPAFQTIFNKWKVSGHANIFRYEIDSGAAYYGISCIKCHTTGYDHNKYAVNGGFDDKARTLGWVWSGPPHPGKWDSLRTVYPNLVNLATIGCESCHGPGSEHASTTDTNKMDMSVSSGKCGQCHDEPWRHNRYAQWENSLHADPLFEGRTVTASSRNTFSDCNRCHDGYTYMGFTKGLALPPNITTADQQGIGCASCHDPHGSTNEYSLRTRIAGSDTLSGGFTYPNAGTGKVCLDCHKARRNPVWYVVAGGSLTSTWGPHGSTQGDVVLGKNAASFGGVPYISGSHKNIEGVCVGCHMAATTDTGTVTRDKVGGHSMNLHYSATNYDHMTGCVGCHPGKTSFDDFLAPEDYDGDNVVEPWQKEVEGCIRNLRIKLPPVGVDSVSWGLIARDSNNVNLRKAYWNYQYINNDGSLGMHNPFYTIQVLLTSYQYAVGVQNISNEVPLRYELSQNYPNPFNPTTKINFAITKNENVSIKVYDMMGREVITLINQKMGAGKYSTDWTGVSGNGQKVSSGVYFYRLVTPSYTEVKKMVLVK
;
A
#
# COMPACT_ATOMS: atom_id res chain seq x y z
N MET A 1 -24.22 -64.51 25.53
CA MET A 1 -23.94 -65.39 24.37
C MET A 1 -24.02 -64.50 23.13
N LYS A 2 -23.06 -64.32 22.24
CA LYS A 2 -21.71 -64.84 21.97
C LYS A 2 -20.93 -63.68 21.29
N LYS A 3 -19.65 -63.55 21.66
CA LYS A 3 -18.44 -63.22 20.86
C LYS A 3 -18.71 -62.55 19.49
N ILE A 4 -18.10 -61.42 19.16
CA ILE A 4 -16.69 -61.35 18.75
C ILE A 4 -16.05 -60.02 19.19
N LEU A 5 -14.96 -60.20 19.95
CA LEU A 5 -13.93 -59.22 20.28
C LEU A 5 -12.86 -59.26 19.16
N THR A 6 -12.03 -58.21 19.06
CA THR A 6 -10.72 -58.13 18.38
C THR A 6 -10.69 -57.46 16.99
N LEU A 7 -10.53 -56.13 16.95
CA LEU A 7 -9.45 -55.41 16.25
C LEU A 7 -9.64 -53.89 16.45
N LEU A 8 -9.00 -53.32 17.46
CA LEU A 8 -8.87 -51.86 17.57
C LEU A 8 -7.56 -51.56 18.31
N VAL A 9 -6.46 -51.86 17.63
CA VAL A 9 -5.10 -51.49 18.03
C VAL A 9 -4.41 -50.96 16.79
N VAL A 10 -4.00 -49.69 16.88
CA VAL A 10 -3.03 -48.97 16.04
C VAL A 10 -3.49 -48.63 14.61
N LEU A 11 -4.06 -47.42 14.48
CA LEU A 11 -3.86 -46.60 13.28
C LEU A 11 -3.66 -45.13 13.71
N VAL A 12 -2.57 -44.89 14.45
CA VAL A 12 -1.97 -43.55 14.57
C VAL A 12 -0.66 -43.61 13.79
N MET A 13 -0.44 -42.57 12.98
CA MET A 13 0.74 -42.30 12.14
C MET A 13 0.76 -42.94 10.75
N SER A 14 0.05 -42.30 9.82
CA SER A 14 0.67 -41.69 8.63
C SER A 14 -0.40 -40.94 7.84
N ALA A 15 -0.91 -39.85 8.40
CA ALA A 15 -1.42 -38.79 7.54
C ALA A 15 -0.17 -38.21 6.87
N SER A 16 0.19 -38.77 5.71
CA SER A 16 1.16 -38.16 4.82
C SER A 16 0.63 -36.77 4.53
N VAL A 17 1.19 -35.76 5.19
CA VAL A 17 1.06 -34.38 4.74
C VAL A 17 1.55 -34.42 3.31
N ILE A 18 0.63 -34.26 2.35
CA ILE A 18 1.00 -34.12 0.95
C ILE A 18 1.68 -32.75 0.87
N TYR A 19 2.99 -32.72 1.15
CA TYR A 19 3.82 -31.58 0.80
C TYR A 19 3.70 -31.44 -0.73
N GLY A 20 3.47 -30.22 -1.21
CA GLY A 20 3.49 -29.96 -2.65
C GLY A 20 4.79 -30.48 -3.27
N ALA A 21 4.78 -30.79 -4.57
CA ALA A 21 6.01 -31.07 -5.29
C ALA A 21 6.73 -29.75 -5.61
N PRO A 22 8.07 -29.73 -5.66
CA PRO A 22 8.82 -28.51 -5.89
C PRO A 22 8.51 -27.93 -7.28
N ARG A 23 8.46 -26.60 -7.37
CA ARG A 23 8.29 -25.85 -8.62
C ARG A 23 9.34 -24.77 -8.72
N ALA A 24 10.10 -24.77 -9.80
CA ALA A 24 11.20 -23.85 -10.00
C ALA A 24 10.79 -22.62 -10.83
N LYS A 25 11.26 -21.44 -10.41
CA LYS A 25 11.22 -20.20 -11.17
C LYS A 25 12.61 -19.57 -11.23
N ILE A 26 12.94 -18.98 -12.38
CA ILE A 26 14.12 -18.14 -12.57
C ILE A 26 13.67 -16.69 -12.39
N PHE A 27 14.31 -15.96 -11.48
CA PHE A 27 14.20 -14.51 -11.40
C PHE A 27 15.43 -13.86 -12.00
N ILE A 28 15.22 -12.86 -12.85
CA ILE A 28 16.28 -11.95 -13.27
C ILE A 28 16.33 -10.82 -12.24
N LYS A 29 17.48 -10.61 -11.62
CA LYS A 29 17.67 -9.57 -10.61
C LYS A 29 18.19 -8.30 -11.28
N ASN A 30 17.62 -7.16 -10.89
CA ASN A 30 18.25 -5.87 -11.16
C ASN A 30 19.45 -5.67 -10.24
N VAL A 31 20.34 -4.78 -10.67
CA VAL A 31 21.43 -4.24 -9.85
C VAL A 31 21.47 -2.75 -10.15
N THR A 32 21.16 -1.92 -9.16
CA THR A 32 21.20 -0.46 -9.30
C THR A 32 22.61 0.10 -9.10
N PRO A 33 22.87 1.38 -9.45
CA PRO A 33 24.13 2.03 -9.10
C PRO A 33 24.42 2.01 -7.59
N HIS A 34 23.40 2.19 -6.75
CA HIS A 34 23.56 2.08 -5.30
C HIS A 34 23.95 0.67 -4.87
N GLU A 35 23.21 -0.36 -5.30
CA GLU A 35 23.48 -1.77 -4.93
C GLU A 35 24.87 -2.21 -5.36
N LEU A 36 25.29 -1.82 -6.56
CA LEU A 36 26.62 -2.11 -7.10
C LEU A 36 27.74 -1.54 -6.23
N LEU A 37 27.53 -0.36 -5.64
CA LEU A 37 28.51 0.30 -4.78
C LEU A 37 28.46 -0.20 -3.33
N SER A 38 27.28 -0.56 -2.82
CA SER A 38 27.07 -0.92 -1.42
C SER A 38 27.20 -2.42 -1.12
N THR A 39 27.22 -3.29 -2.14
CA THR A 39 27.26 -4.74 -1.97
C THR A 39 28.66 -5.30 -2.26
N PRO A 40 29.45 -5.71 -1.24
CA PRO A 40 30.84 -6.16 -1.43
C PRO A 40 31.00 -7.38 -2.35
N SER A 41 29.94 -8.17 -2.50
CA SER A 41 29.93 -9.37 -3.34
C SER A 41 29.72 -9.07 -4.83
N LEU A 42 29.32 -7.85 -5.17
CA LEU A 42 29.30 -7.36 -6.55
C LEU A 42 30.69 -6.80 -6.87
N THR A 43 31.51 -7.63 -7.51
CA THR A 43 32.92 -7.35 -7.86
C THR A 43 33.06 -6.32 -8.96
N ALA A 44 34.27 -5.81 -9.21
CA ALA A 44 34.55 -4.74 -10.19
C ALA A 44 34.17 -5.07 -11.65
N ASP A 45 34.00 -6.34 -12.00
CA ASP A 45 33.48 -6.80 -13.30
C ASP A 45 31.94 -6.78 -13.37
N SER A 46 31.24 -6.44 -12.30
CA SER A 46 29.76 -6.38 -12.26
C SER A 46 29.23 -5.15 -12.98
N SER A 47 28.02 -5.24 -13.53
CA SER A 47 27.34 -4.13 -14.21
C SER A 47 26.00 -3.79 -13.55
N VAL A 48 25.61 -2.53 -13.65
CA VAL A 48 24.22 -2.09 -13.43
C VAL A 48 23.32 -2.81 -14.42
N THR A 49 22.14 -3.24 -13.99
CA THR A 49 21.15 -3.88 -14.87
C THR A 49 19.73 -3.68 -14.37
N THR A 50 18.79 -3.72 -15.30
CA THR A 50 17.37 -3.41 -15.11
C THR A 50 16.55 -4.59 -14.60
N GLY A 51 17.12 -5.80 -14.59
CA GLY A 51 16.39 -7.03 -14.27
C GLY A 51 15.45 -7.52 -15.38
N MET A 52 15.60 -7.03 -16.61
CA MET A 52 14.78 -7.40 -17.77
C MET A 52 15.29 -8.67 -18.46
N LYS A 53 14.41 -9.35 -19.21
CA LYS A 53 14.79 -10.49 -20.06
C LYS A 53 15.45 -10.07 -21.38
N VAL A 54 15.34 -8.79 -21.74
CA VAL A 54 15.98 -8.19 -22.91
C VAL A 54 17.11 -7.32 -22.41
N VAL A 55 18.35 -7.74 -22.68
CA VAL A 55 19.57 -7.22 -22.05
C VAL A 55 20.53 -6.65 -23.09
N PRO A 56 21.29 -5.60 -22.76
CA PRO A 56 22.33 -5.09 -23.65
C PRO A 56 23.50 -6.07 -23.77
N LYS A 57 24.12 -6.06 -24.95
CA LYS A 57 25.38 -6.76 -25.17
C LYS A 57 26.45 -6.22 -24.23
N MET A 58 27.31 -7.10 -23.72
CA MET A 58 28.37 -6.82 -22.75
C MET A 58 27.87 -6.38 -21.36
N THR A 59 26.63 -6.72 -21.01
CA THR A 59 26.05 -6.50 -19.67
C THR A 59 25.89 -7.84 -18.94
N TYR A 60 26.16 -7.85 -17.64
CA TYR A 60 25.90 -9.02 -16.80
C TYR A 60 24.41 -9.20 -16.53
N VAL A 61 23.99 -10.46 -16.53
CA VAL A 61 22.65 -10.88 -16.12
C VAL A 61 22.77 -11.65 -14.82
N TYR A 62 22.05 -11.19 -13.80
CA TYR A 62 22.01 -11.84 -12.48
C TYR A 62 20.71 -12.64 -12.34
N LEU A 63 20.85 -13.86 -11.85
CA LEU A 63 19.79 -14.85 -11.76
C LEU A 63 19.66 -15.39 -10.35
N GLN A 64 18.43 -15.61 -9.91
CA GLN A 64 18.12 -16.25 -8.64
C GLN A 64 17.11 -17.39 -8.86
N ALA A 65 17.35 -18.52 -8.20
CA ALA A 65 16.41 -19.64 -8.17
C ALA A 65 15.36 -19.43 -7.08
N PHE A 66 14.11 -19.79 -7.37
CA PHE A 66 13.03 -19.77 -6.39
C PHE A 66 12.17 -21.03 -6.46
N ASN A 67 11.84 -21.57 -5.29
CA ASN A 67 10.88 -22.66 -5.14
C ASN A 67 9.55 -22.08 -4.66
N PHE A 68 8.49 -22.27 -5.45
CA PHE A 68 7.14 -21.81 -5.13
C PHE A 68 6.11 -22.95 -5.10
N GLY A 69 6.57 -24.19 -5.25
CA GLY A 69 5.70 -25.37 -5.23
C GLY A 69 5.34 -25.82 -3.82
N ASP A 70 6.26 -25.60 -2.87
CA ASP A 70 6.15 -25.99 -1.47
C ASP A 70 7.06 -25.08 -0.61
N THR A 71 7.15 -25.39 0.69
CA THR A 71 7.98 -24.66 1.67
C THR A 71 9.39 -25.24 1.82
N ALA A 72 9.76 -26.26 1.05
CA ALA A 72 11.07 -26.89 1.16
C ALA A 72 12.16 -25.98 0.61
N SER A 73 13.22 -25.80 1.39
CA SER A 73 14.40 -25.03 0.97
C SER A 73 15.11 -25.70 -0.20
N ILE A 74 15.63 -24.88 -1.12
CA ILE A 74 16.50 -25.35 -2.20
C ILE A 74 17.81 -25.85 -1.58
N GLN A 75 18.09 -27.14 -1.72
CA GLN A 75 19.32 -27.78 -1.26
C GLN A 75 20.45 -27.65 -2.28
N THR A 76 20.12 -27.81 -3.57
CA THR A 76 21.07 -27.62 -4.67
C THR A 76 20.39 -26.92 -5.85
N GLN A 77 21.18 -26.19 -6.63
CA GLN A 77 20.77 -25.56 -7.88
C GLN A 77 21.87 -25.74 -8.93
N ALA A 78 21.48 -26.09 -10.15
CA ALA A 78 22.37 -26.22 -11.29
C ALA A 78 21.90 -25.33 -12.44
N TRP A 79 22.83 -24.53 -12.98
CA TRP A 79 22.59 -23.57 -14.05
C TRP A 79 23.35 -23.99 -15.30
N THR A 80 22.63 -24.14 -16.42
CA THR A 80 23.20 -24.54 -17.71
C THR A 80 22.57 -23.76 -18.85
N PHE A 81 23.28 -23.65 -19.98
CA PHE A 81 22.69 -23.15 -21.23
C PHE A 81 22.23 -24.35 -22.05
N LEU A 82 20.95 -24.41 -22.44
CA LEU A 82 20.51 -25.36 -23.47
C LEU A 82 21.00 -24.91 -24.85
N SER A 83 21.07 -23.60 -25.05
CA SER A 83 21.69 -22.98 -26.21
C SER A 83 22.16 -21.55 -25.86
N LYS A 84 23.16 -21.07 -26.59
CA LYS A 84 23.64 -19.69 -26.55
C LYS A 84 24.02 -19.23 -27.96
N PRO A 85 24.13 -17.91 -28.23
CA PRO A 85 24.49 -17.42 -29.55
C PRO A 85 25.83 -17.97 -30.04
N THR A 86 25.94 -18.16 -31.36
CA THR A 86 27.19 -18.61 -32.00
C THR A 86 28.33 -17.66 -31.66
N GLY A 87 29.46 -18.21 -31.19
CA GLY A 87 30.63 -17.43 -30.78
C GLY A 87 30.59 -16.91 -29.33
N SER A 88 29.50 -17.13 -28.59
CA SER A 88 29.42 -16.75 -27.18
C SER A 88 30.31 -17.63 -26.29
N ASN A 89 31.10 -16.99 -25.43
CA ASN A 89 31.91 -17.59 -24.39
C ASN A 89 31.25 -17.53 -23.01
N ALA A 90 29.97 -17.14 -22.93
CA ALA A 90 29.25 -17.00 -21.66
C ALA A 90 29.29 -18.29 -20.83
N THR A 91 29.56 -18.10 -19.53
CA THR A 91 29.57 -19.11 -18.47
C THR A 91 28.90 -18.57 -17.21
N PHE A 92 28.29 -19.45 -16.43
CA PHE A 92 27.72 -19.07 -15.14
C PHE A 92 28.79 -18.96 -14.05
N THR A 93 28.69 -17.93 -13.23
CA THR A 93 29.51 -17.69 -12.04
C THR A 93 28.59 -17.53 -10.83
N SER A 94 28.83 -18.26 -9.75
CA SER A 94 28.05 -18.13 -8.52
C SER A 94 28.42 -16.87 -7.74
N ILE A 95 27.44 -16.25 -7.08
CA ILE A 95 27.60 -15.19 -6.08
C ILE A 95 27.01 -15.71 -4.76
N PRO A 96 27.76 -16.52 -3.99
CA PRO A 96 27.19 -17.34 -2.91
C PRO A 96 26.51 -16.53 -1.81
N SER A 97 27.05 -15.37 -1.44
CA SER A 97 26.49 -14.49 -0.39
C SER A 97 25.09 -13.98 -0.68
N LEU A 98 24.71 -13.88 -1.96
CA LEU A 98 23.37 -13.47 -2.40
C LEU A 98 22.51 -14.67 -2.83
N GLY A 99 23.11 -15.87 -2.93
CA GLY A 99 22.48 -17.04 -3.53
C GLY A 99 22.19 -16.87 -5.03
N TRP A 100 22.90 -15.96 -5.70
CA TRP A 100 22.69 -15.63 -7.12
C TRP A 100 23.72 -16.30 -8.03
N TYR A 101 23.44 -16.29 -9.32
CA TYR A 101 24.38 -16.61 -10.39
C TYR A 101 24.42 -15.46 -11.38
N LYS A 102 25.57 -15.23 -12.01
CA LYS A 102 25.70 -14.25 -13.10
C LYS A 102 26.31 -14.88 -14.34
N PHE A 103 25.99 -14.33 -15.51
CA PHE A 103 26.73 -14.55 -16.74
C PHE A 103 26.80 -13.25 -17.54
N LEU A 104 27.84 -13.11 -18.38
CA LEU A 104 27.99 -11.97 -19.28
C LEU A 104 27.26 -12.27 -20.60
N ALA A 105 26.31 -11.40 -20.98
CA ALA A 105 25.67 -11.46 -22.30
C ALA A 105 26.60 -10.90 -23.37
N ASP A 106 27.60 -11.68 -23.76
CA ASP A 106 28.73 -11.27 -24.61
C ASP A 106 28.42 -11.19 -26.12
N SER A 107 27.32 -11.79 -26.59
CA SER A 107 26.96 -11.92 -28.00
C SER A 107 25.47 -11.69 -28.22
N THR A 108 25.11 -11.02 -29.30
CA THR A 108 23.69 -10.79 -29.65
C THR A 108 23.00 -12.09 -30.01
N GLY A 109 21.72 -12.22 -29.63
CA GLY A 109 20.89 -13.40 -29.87
C GLY A 109 20.26 -13.94 -28.60
N THR A 110 19.78 -15.18 -28.64
CA THR A 110 19.05 -15.80 -27.54
C THR A 110 19.95 -16.71 -26.70
N TYR A 111 19.97 -16.49 -25.39
CA TYR A 111 20.49 -17.39 -24.38
C TYR A 111 19.33 -18.18 -23.79
N ASN A 112 19.29 -19.50 -24.01
CA ASN A 112 18.31 -20.38 -23.38
C ASN A 112 18.91 -20.94 -22.09
N VAL A 113 18.50 -20.37 -20.96
CA VAL A 113 18.97 -20.74 -19.63
C VAL A 113 18.09 -21.82 -19.05
N LYS A 114 18.71 -22.86 -18.49
CA LYS A 114 18.07 -23.91 -17.71
C LYS A 114 18.52 -23.84 -16.25
N LEU A 115 17.54 -23.93 -15.36
CA LEU A 115 17.71 -24.11 -13.93
C LEU A 115 17.16 -25.50 -13.54
N SER A 116 17.95 -26.24 -12.79
CA SER A 116 17.52 -27.45 -12.08
C SER A 116 17.68 -27.23 -10.58
N ILE A 117 16.60 -27.36 -9.81
CA ILE A 117 16.64 -27.31 -8.33
C ILE A 117 16.38 -28.68 -7.73
N THR A 118 17.01 -28.94 -6.58
CA THR A 118 16.69 -30.08 -5.71
C THR A 118 16.34 -29.59 -4.32
N THR A 119 15.30 -30.17 -3.75
CA THR A 119 14.75 -29.90 -2.42
C THR A 119 14.52 -31.23 -1.69
N SER A 120 14.15 -31.19 -0.42
CA SER A 120 13.78 -32.40 0.32
C SER A 120 12.54 -33.12 -0.24
N THR A 121 11.71 -32.45 -1.03
CA THR A 121 10.46 -32.96 -1.61
C THR A 121 10.63 -33.43 -3.06
N GLY A 122 11.80 -33.24 -3.68
CA GLY A 122 12.11 -33.70 -5.04
C GLY A 122 12.98 -32.71 -5.82
N SER A 123 13.04 -32.91 -7.15
CA SER A 123 13.77 -32.02 -8.07
C SER A 123 12.88 -31.47 -9.17
N LYS A 124 13.18 -30.26 -9.64
CA LYS A 124 12.43 -29.63 -10.74
C LYS A 124 13.31 -28.79 -11.64
N ASP A 125 13.05 -28.91 -12.94
CA ASP A 125 13.66 -28.11 -13.99
C ASP A 125 12.73 -26.97 -14.44
N THR A 126 13.32 -25.86 -14.85
CA THR A 126 12.65 -24.76 -15.56
C THR A 126 13.62 -24.08 -16.52
N THR A 127 13.10 -23.34 -17.50
CA THR A 127 13.91 -22.67 -18.53
C THR A 127 13.43 -21.24 -18.76
N MET A 128 14.34 -20.37 -19.19
CA MET A 128 14.04 -18.99 -19.56
C MET A 128 14.88 -18.57 -20.77
N ASN A 129 14.24 -17.90 -21.73
CA ASN A 129 14.96 -17.20 -22.80
C ASN A 129 15.35 -15.80 -22.33
N ILE A 130 16.62 -15.45 -22.51
CA ILE A 130 17.16 -14.11 -22.33
C ILE A 130 17.67 -13.63 -23.70
N TYR A 131 17.25 -12.44 -24.11
CA TYR A 131 17.53 -11.90 -25.43
C TYR A 131 18.58 -10.79 -25.31
N CYS A 132 19.73 -10.98 -25.93
CA CYS A 132 20.82 -10.01 -25.95
C CYS A 132 20.79 -9.21 -27.25
N GLY A 133 20.76 -7.89 -27.16
CA GLY A 133 20.71 -7.00 -28.34
C GLY A 133 21.61 -5.77 -28.21
N THR A 134 21.58 -4.94 -29.24
CA THR A 134 22.20 -3.60 -29.28
C THR A 134 21.14 -2.51 -29.42
N PHE A 135 21.43 -1.34 -28.87
CA PHE A 135 20.55 -0.17 -28.97
C PHE A 135 20.51 0.34 -30.43
N ILE A 136 19.32 0.69 -30.90
CA ILE A 136 19.07 1.14 -32.28
C ILE A 136 18.55 2.58 -32.36
N GLY A 137 17.98 3.10 -31.28
CA GLY A 137 17.39 4.42 -31.17
C GLY A 137 15.95 4.50 -31.67
N VAL A 138 15.27 5.60 -31.30
CA VAL A 138 13.83 5.77 -31.55
C VAL A 138 13.50 6.20 -32.99
N GLY A 139 14.24 7.16 -33.57
CA GLY A 139 13.87 7.81 -34.84
C GLY A 139 12.69 8.78 -34.70
N GLY A 140 12.65 9.85 -35.52
CA GLY A 140 11.55 10.83 -35.53
C GLY A 140 11.53 11.82 -34.35
N PHE A 141 12.41 11.65 -33.36
CA PHE A 141 12.58 12.60 -32.27
C PHE A 141 13.23 13.89 -32.79
N TYR A 142 12.68 15.05 -32.43
CA TYR A 142 13.10 16.36 -32.94
C TYR A 142 13.17 16.45 -34.49
N ASN A 143 12.23 15.80 -35.18
CA ASN A 143 12.15 15.78 -36.65
C ASN A 143 13.41 15.21 -37.34
N ILE A 144 14.26 14.47 -36.60
CA ILE A 144 15.35 13.73 -37.20
C ILE A 144 14.79 12.43 -37.77
N THR A 145 14.80 12.30 -39.09
CA THR A 145 14.28 11.11 -39.79
C THR A 145 14.97 9.85 -39.26
N GLY A 146 14.16 8.86 -38.90
CA GLY A 146 14.67 7.55 -38.55
C GLY A 146 15.02 6.75 -39.81
N GLU A 147 16.20 6.15 -39.85
CA GLU A 147 16.54 5.10 -40.82
C GLU A 147 16.38 3.75 -40.14
N PHE A 148 16.01 2.73 -40.91
CA PHE A 148 15.92 1.36 -40.40
C PHE A 148 17.28 0.97 -39.79
N PRO A 149 17.32 0.36 -38.58
CA PRO A 149 16.24 -0.33 -37.87
C PRO A 149 15.54 0.44 -36.74
N LYS A 150 15.59 1.79 -36.68
CA LYS A 150 15.04 2.58 -35.56
C LYS A 150 13.55 2.32 -35.30
N CYS A 151 13.09 2.43 -34.05
CA CYS A 151 11.71 2.07 -33.67
C CYS A 151 10.63 2.69 -34.57
N MET A 152 10.70 3.99 -34.83
CA MET A 152 9.69 4.70 -35.62
C MET A 152 9.72 4.35 -37.10
N THR A 153 10.76 3.71 -37.65
CA THR A 153 10.70 3.28 -39.06
C THR A 153 9.70 2.16 -39.27
N CYS A 154 9.51 1.29 -38.26
CA CYS A 154 8.52 0.21 -38.30
C CYS A 154 7.19 0.63 -37.66
N HIS A 155 7.22 1.47 -36.63
CA HIS A 155 6.01 1.85 -35.87
C HIS A 155 5.28 3.09 -36.37
N ASN A 156 5.80 3.83 -37.36
CA ASN A 156 5.11 5.02 -37.88
C ASN A 156 3.74 4.70 -38.52
N GLY A 157 3.44 3.46 -38.89
CA GLY A 157 2.12 3.06 -39.41
C GLY A 157 1.11 2.63 -38.34
N MET A 158 1.47 2.67 -37.05
CA MET A 158 0.68 2.07 -35.97
C MET A 158 0.04 3.15 -35.08
N PRO A 159 -1.28 3.44 -35.19
CA PRO A 159 -1.91 4.56 -34.48
C PRO A 159 -1.75 4.53 -32.96
N ALA A 160 -1.81 3.33 -32.36
CA ALA A 160 -1.60 3.15 -30.93
C ALA A 160 -0.17 3.54 -30.51
N PHE A 161 0.83 3.13 -31.30
CA PHE A 161 2.22 3.46 -31.03
C PHE A 161 2.51 4.94 -31.28
N GLN A 162 1.97 5.52 -32.35
CA GLN A 162 2.08 6.96 -32.60
C GLN A 162 1.52 7.79 -31.45
N THR A 163 0.40 7.36 -30.85
CA THR A 163 -0.18 8.03 -29.68
C THR A 163 0.78 7.99 -28.49
N ILE A 164 1.41 6.84 -28.23
CA ILE A 164 2.41 6.68 -27.17
C ILE A 164 3.64 7.54 -27.45
N PHE A 165 4.19 7.46 -28.67
CA PHE A 165 5.34 8.23 -29.10
C PHE A 165 5.09 9.73 -28.99
N ASN A 166 3.91 10.21 -29.39
CA ASN A 166 3.56 11.62 -29.33
C ASN A 166 3.42 12.14 -27.89
N LYS A 167 3.01 11.30 -26.94
CA LYS A 167 3.06 11.62 -25.51
C LYS A 167 4.50 11.61 -24.99
N TRP A 168 5.26 10.58 -25.33
CA TRP A 168 6.62 10.40 -24.83
C TRP A 168 7.54 11.50 -25.32
N LYS A 169 7.48 11.89 -26.60
CA LYS A 169 8.41 12.87 -27.20
C LYS A 169 8.37 14.26 -26.55
N VAL A 170 7.29 14.59 -25.85
CA VAL A 170 7.14 15.86 -25.09
C VAL A 170 7.28 15.68 -23.58
N SER A 171 7.54 14.45 -23.12
CA SER A 171 7.73 14.13 -21.71
C SER A 171 9.08 14.60 -21.19
N GLY A 172 9.21 14.65 -19.85
CA GLY A 172 10.48 14.92 -19.17
C GLY A 172 11.56 13.89 -19.53
N HIS A 173 11.24 12.59 -19.57
CA HIS A 173 12.21 11.56 -19.96
C HIS A 173 12.79 11.78 -21.35
N ALA A 174 11.95 12.15 -22.32
CA ALA A 174 12.44 12.37 -23.67
C ALA A 174 13.39 13.57 -23.75
N ASN A 175 13.12 14.62 -22.97
CA ASN A 175 13.74 15.93 -23.14
C ASN A 175 14.78 16.29 -22.06
N ILE A 176 14.94 15.49 -21.00
CA ILE A 176 15.83 15.83 -19.88
C ILE A 176 17.26 16.12 -20.34
N PHE A 177 17.82 15.28 -21.20
CA PHE A 177 19.17 15.50 -21.72
C PHE A 177 19.30 16.81 -22.48
N ARG A 178 18.32 17.13 -23.33
CA ARG A 178 18.27 18.42 -24.04
C ARG A 178 18.31 19.58 -23.06
N TYR A 179 17.40 19.59 -22.09
CA TYR A 179 17.29 20.71 -21.14
C TYR A 179 18.55 20.86 -20.30
N GLU A 180 19.10 19.75 -19.82
CA GLU A 180 20.28 19.77 -18.96
C GLU A 180 21.55 20.20 -19.70
N ILE A 181 21.76 19.83 -20.97
CA ILE A 181 22.96 20.29 -21.68
C ILE A 181 22.90 21.77 -22.11
N ASP A 182 21.69 22.30 -22.32
CA ASP A 182 21.48 23.70 -22.69
C ASP A 182 21.42 24.63 -21.49
N SER A 183 20.77 24.19 -20.41
CA SER A 183 20.36 25.08 -19.30
C SER A 183 20.51 24.44 -17.92
N GLY A 184 21.06 23.24 -17.85
CA GLY A 184 21.28 22.52 -16.60
C GLY A 184 22.30 23.18 -15.70
N ALA A 185 22.41 22.65 -14.49
CA ALA A 185 23.36 23.14 -13.50
C ALA A 185 24.81 22.94 -13.95
N ALA A 186 25.73 23.78 -13.45
CA ALA A 186 27.15 23.72 -13.81
C ALA A 186 27.82 22.36 -13.51
N TYR A 187 27.29 21.59 -12.57
CA TYR A 187 27.79 20.25 -12.23
C TYR A 187 27.33 19.15 -13.20
N TYR A 188 26.42 19.44 -14.13
CA TYR A 188 25.96 18.46 -15.09
C TYR A 188 27.11 18.02 -16.00
N GLY A 189 27.37 16.72 -16.04
CA GLY A 189 28.50 16.16 -16.79
C GLY A 189 28.31 14.69 -17.14
N ILE A 190 29.41 14.03 -17.53
CA ILE A 190 29.40 12.66 -18.07
C ILE A 190 28.70 11.66 -17.13
N SER A 191 28.84 11.81 -15.82
CA SER A 191 28.13 10.97 -14.84
C SER A 191 26.61 11.06 -14.98
N CYS A 192 26.06 12.25 -15.25
CA CYS A 192 24.63 12.48 -15.46
C CYS A 192 24.14 11.94 -16.81
N ILE A 193 24.98 12.05 -17.85
CA ILE A 193 24.65 11.59 -19.21
C ILE A 193 24.32 10.10 -19.24
N LYS A 194 24.96 9.30 -18.38
CA LYS A 194 24.69 7.85 -18.21
C LYS A 194 23.21 7.55 -18.01
N CYS A 195 22.54 8.37 -17.19
CA CYS A 195 21.14 8.17 -16.83
C CYS A 195 20.17 8.93 -17.75
N HIS A 196 20.67 9.89 -18.55
CA HIS A 196 19.84 10.79 -19.35
C HIS A 196 19.90 10.48 -20.86
N THR A 197 20.62 9.43 -21.27
CA THR A 197 20.71 9.00 -22.66
C THR A 197 20.44 7.51 -22.79
N THR A 198 20.16 7.05 -24.01
CA THR A 198 19.79 5.66 -24.27
C THR A 198 21.04 4.81 -24.42
N GLY A 199 21.15 3.77 -23.60
CA GLY A 199 22.16 2.72 -23.74
C GLY A 199 23.58 3.09 -23.29
N TYR A 200 23.76 4.24 -22.64
CA TYR A 200 25.05 4.60 -22.07
C TYR A 200 25.41 3.64 -20.94
N ASP A 201 26.52 2.90 -21.10
CA ASP A 201 26.94 1.89 -20.13
C ASP A 201 27.87 2.46 -19.02
N HIS A 202 27.85 1.82 -17.85
CA HIS A 202 28.82 2.10 -16.78
C HIS A 202 30.21 1.53 -17.10
N ASN A 203 30.25 0.46 -17.90
CA ASN A 203 31.45 -0.13 -18.46
C ASN A 203 31.80 0.54 -19.81
N LYS A 204 32.82 1.39 -19.80
CA LYS A 204 33.30 2.11 -21.01
C LYS A 204 33.79 1.21 -22.16
N TYR A 205 33.96 -0.09 -21.92
CA TYR A 205 34.37 -1.07 -22.91
C TYR A 205 33.20 -1.90 -23.45
N ALA A 206 32.00 -1.75 -22.88
CA ALA A 206 30.80 -2.35 -23.45
C ALA A 206 30.55 -1.72 -24.83
N VAL A 207 30.39 -2.58 -25.84
CA VAL A 207 30.00 -2.15 -27.19
C VAL A 207 28.59 -2.68 -27.43
N ASN A 208 27.62 -1.89 -27.01
CA ASN A 208 26.19 -2.24 -27.00
C ASN A 208 25.37 -1.36 -27.98
N GLY A 209 26.00 -0.43 -28.68
CA GLY A 209 25.35 0.46 -29.67
C GLY A 209 24.65 1.68 -29.05
N GLY A 210 24.84 1.90 -27.74
CA GLY A 210 24.27 3.01 -27.00
C GLY A 210 24.87 4.37 -27.34
N PHE A 211 24.42 5.40 -26.61
CA PHE A 211 24.81 6.79 -26.84
C PHE A 211 26.33 6.99 -26.79
N ASP A 212 27.02 6.38 -25.84
CA ASP A 212 28.47 6.52 -25.65
C ASP A 212 29.28 5.88 -26.79
N ASP A 213 28.86 4.71 -27.26
CA ASP A 213 29.45 4.06 -28.43
C ASP A 213 29.27 4.89 -29.70
N LYS A 214 28.05 5.42 -29.89
CA LYS A 214 27.74 6.22 -31.08
C LYS A 214 28.46 7.57 -31.03
N ALA A 215 28.52 8.20 -29.86
CA ALA A 215 29.29 9.42 -29.63
C ALA A 215 30.77 9.22 -29.97
N ARG A 216 31.39 8.14 -29.46
CA ARG A 216 32.79 7.79 -29.74
C ARG A 216 33.04 7.60 -31.22
N THR A 217 32.15 6.87 -31.91
CA THR A 217 32.26 6.61 -33.36
C THR A 217 32.13 7.89 -34.19
N LEU A 218 31.28 8.82 -33.76
CA LEU A 218 31.06 10.11 -34.44
C LEU A 218 32.07 11.20 -34.05
N GLY A 219 32.93 10.95 -33.06
CA GLY A 219 33.88 11.93 -32.53
C GLY A 219 33.22 13.04 -31.71
N TRP A 220 32.01 12.82 -31.18
CA TRP A 220 31.40 13.76 -30.25
C TRP A 220 31.96 13.55 -28.83
N VAL A 221 32.36 14.64 -28.19
CA VAL A 221 32.89 14.64 -26.82
C VAL A 221 32.15 15.68 -25.99
N TRP A 222 31.80 15.31 -24.76
CA TRP A 222 31.24 16.28 -23.81
C TRP A 222 32.26 17.36 -23.46
N SER A 223 31.92 18.62 -23.72
CA SER A 223 32.70 19.80 -23.33
C SER A 223 31.86 20.64 -22.36
N GLY A 224 31.97 20.42 -21.04
CA GLY A 224 31.16 21.14 -20.02
C GLY A 224 31.45 22.65 -19.93
N PRO A 225 30.78 23.41 -19.03
CA PRO A 225 29.50 23.15 -18.37
C PRO A 225 28.32 23.37 -19.33
N PRO A 226 27.06 23.00 -19.00
CA PRO A 226 25.90 23.34 -19.82
C PRO A 226 25.85 24.80 -20.28
N HIS A 227 25.37 25.04 -21.50
CA HIS A 227 25.23 26.39 -22.04
C HIS A 227 24.19 26.42 -23.18
N PRO A 228 23.39 27.51 -23.32
CA PRO A 228 22.44 27.65 -24.40
C PRO A 228 23.05 27.38 -25.79
N GLY A 229 22.36 26.59 -26.61
CA GLY A 229 22.75 26.28 -27.98
C GLY A 229 23.55 24.99 -28.17
N LYS A 230 23.90 24.28 -27.09
CA LYS A 230 24.58 22.98 -27.20
C LYS A 230 23.72 21.90 -27.82
N TRP A 231 22.43 21.89 -27.50
CA TRP A 231 21.47 21.00 -28.15
C TRP A 231 21.39 21.25 -29.65
N ASP A 232 21.28 22.51 -30.06
CA ASP A 232 21.19 22.85 -31.49
C ASP A 232 22.48 22.51 -32.23
N SER A 233 23.65 22.71 -31.59
CA SER A 233 24.94 22.26 -32.11
C SER A 233 24.98 20.74 -32.28
N LEU A 234 24.62 19.97 -31.24
CA LEU A 234 24.55 18.51 -31.29
C LEU A 234 23.62 18.05 -32.41
N ARG A 235 22.43 18.65 -32.52
CA ARG A 235 21.41 18.29 -33.50
C ARG A 235 21.85 18.57 -34.93
N THR A 236 22.57 19.67 -35.15
CA THR A 236 23.02 20.09 -36.48
C THR A 236 24.25 19.30 -36.94
N VAL A 237 25.23 19.11 -36.04
CA VAL A 237 26.51 18.48 -36.38
C VAL A 237 26.45 16.96 -36.28
N TYR A 238 25.66 16.42 -35.35
CA TYR A 238 25.56 14.98 -35.07
C TYR A 238 24.11 14.49 -35.02
N PRO A 239 23.31 14.67 -36.10
CA PRO A 239 21.89 14.29 -36.11
C PRO A 239 21.66 12.80 -35.80
N ASN A 240 22.61 11.94 -36.16
CA ASN A 240 22.52 10.51 -35.84
C ASN A 240 22.64 10.21 -34.34
N LEU A 241 23.35 11.03 -33.57
CA LEU A 241 23.49 10.89 -32.12
C LEU A 241 22.21 11.31 -31.37
N VAL A 242 21.44 12.25 -31.93
CA VAL A 242 20.17 12.74 -31.35
C VAL A 242 19.18 11.62 -31.05
N ASN A 243 19.19 10.54 -31.85
CA ASN A 243 18.28 9.39 -31.69
C ASN A 243 18.50 8.61 -30.38
N LEU A 244 19.66 8.76 -29.75
CA LEU A 244 20.04 8.16 -28.47
C LEU A 244 20.20 9.22 -27.37
N ALA A 245 20.13 10.52 -27.73
CA ALA A 245 20.30 11.68 -26.85
C ALA A 245 19.05 11.97 -26.00
N THR A 246 18.49 10.92 -25.40
CA THR A 246 17.18 10.91 -24.77
C THR A 246 17.05 9.67 -23.89
N ILE A 247 16.16 9.68 -22.89
CA ILE A 247 15.71 8.44 -22.24
C ILE A 247 14.66 7.80 -23.17
N GLY A 248 15.15 7.07 -24.17
CA GLY A 248 14.37 6.44 -25.23
C GLY A 248 13.67 5.17 -24.79
N CYS A 249 12.80 4.64 -25.66
CA CYS A 249 12.03 3.42 -25.43
C CYS A 249 12.91 2.26 -24.91
N GLU A 250 14.08 2.08 -25.51
CA GLU A 250 14.99 0.98 -25.20
C GLU A 250 15.61 1.08 -23.81
N SER A 251 15.62 2.26 -23.18
CA SER A 251 16.06 2.43 -21.78
C SER A 251 15.15 1.67 -20.81
N CYS A 252 13.89 1.47 -21.18
CA CYS A 252 12.85 0.84 -20.36
C CYS A 252 12.35 -0.52 -20.88
N HIS A 253 12.63 -0.82 -22.16
CA HIS A 253 12.17 -2.01 -22.86
C HIS A 253 13.31 -2.92 -23.35
N GLY A 254 14.56 -2.51 -23.14
CA GLY A 254 15.75 -3.21 -23.60
C GLY A 254 16.13 -2.86 -25.05
N PRO A 255 17.32 -3.28 -25.50
CA PRO A 255 17.81 -3.03 -26.85
C PRO A 255 16.93 -3.69 -27.93
N GLY A 256 16.60 -2.92 -28.98
CA GLY A 256 15.63 -3.29 -29.99
C GLY A 256 16.18 -4.02 -31.22
N SER A 257 17.49 -4.22 -31.37
CA SER A 257 18.07 -4.83 -32.59
C SER A 257 17.51 -6.22 -32.92
N GLU A 258 17.33 -7.05 -31.90
CA GLU A 258 16.82 -8.41 -32.03
C GLU A 258 15.32 -8.41 -32.38
N HIS A 259 14.56 -7.46 -31.84
CA HIS A 259 13.16 -7.24 -32.19
C HIS A 259 13.02 -6.73 -33.62
N ALA A 260 13.79 -5.72 -34.01
CA ALA A 260 13.72 -5.10 -35.33
C ALA A 260 14.09 -6.08 -36.46
N SER A 261 14.98 -7.02 -36.20
CA SER A 261 15.40 -8.03 -37.19
C SER A 261 14.40 -9.19 -37.36
N THR A 262 13.59 -9.52 -36.34
CA THR A 262 12.68 -10.67 -36.41
C THR A 262 11.20 -10.33 -36.26
N THR A 263 10.87 -9.09 -35.88
CA THR A 263 9.53 -8.59 -35.49
C THR A 263 8.91 -9.31 -34.28
N ASP A 264 9.67 -10.16 -33.57
CA ASP A 264 9.19 -10.90 -32.39
C ASP A 264 9.08 -9.95 -31.20
N THR A 265 7.86 -9.81 -30.68
CA THR A 265 7.55 -8.92 -29.55
C THR A 265 8.09 -9.43 -28.22
N ASN A 266 8.46 -10.72 -28.10
CA ASN A 266 9.09 -11.25 -26.89
C ASN A 266 10.50 -10.69 -26.67
N LYS A 267 11.12 -10.15 -27.72
CA LYS A 267 12.43 -9.51 -27.72
C LYS A 267 12.39 -8.02 -27.35
N MET A 268 11.26 -7.54 -26.84
CA MET A 268 11.14 -6.28 -26.09
C MET A 268 10.51 -6.59 -24.73
N ASP A 269 11.03 -5.98 -23.66
CA ASP A 269 10.51 -6.18 -22.31
C ASP A 269 9.33 -5.24 -22.05
N MET A 270 8.23 -5.75 -21.51
CA MET A 270 7.04 -4.96 -21.12
C MET A 270 6.64 -5.20 -19.67
N SER A 271 7.56 -5.72 -18.84
CA SER A 271 7.31 -5.93 -17.41
C SER A 271 7.00 -4.60 -16.71
N VAL A 272 6.46 -4.64 -15.49
CA VAL A 272 6.25 -3.42 -14.68
C VAL A 272 7.24 -3.34 -13.51
N SER A 273 8.30 -4.15 -13.56
CA SER A 273 9.37 -4.15 -12.56
C SER A 273 9.97 -2.76 -12.39
N SER A 274 10.18 -2.34 -11.14
CA SER A 274 10.81 -1.07 -10.82
C SER A 274 12.32 -1.04 -11.09
N GLY A 275 12.96 -2.20 -11.31
CA GLY A 275 14.42 -2.29 -11.53
C GLY A 275 14.91 -1.45 -12.72
N LYS A 276 14.11 -1.33 -13.79
CA LYS A 276 14.41 -0.43 -14.92
C LYS A 276 14.36 1.06 -14.56
N CYS A 277 13.66 1.44 -13.50
CA CYS A 277 13.69 2.79 -12.98
C CYS A 277 14.91 2.97 -12.07
N GLY A 278 15.24 1.95 -11.27
CA GLY A 278 16.38 1.95 -10.34
C GLY A 278 17.75 2.11 -11.02
N GLN A 279 17.89 1.76 -12.29
CA GLN A 279 19.15 1.99 -13.03
C GLN A 279 19.58 3.48 -13.07
N CYS A 280 18.61 4.40 -12.93
CA CYS A 280 18.83 5.85 -12.92
C CYS A 280 18.34 6.52 -11.62
N HIS A 281 17.24 6.02 -11.06
CA HIS A 281 16.60 6.55 -9.86
C HIS A 281 17.04 5.82 -8.60
N ASP A 282 18.32 5.43 -8.55
CA ASP A 282 18.94 4.86 -7.37
C ASP A 282 20.46 5.09 -7.33
N GLU A 283 20.85 6.32 -7.01
CA GLU A 283 22.25 6.69 -6.85
C GLU A 283 22.51 7.15 -5.39
N PRO A 284 23.65 6.79 -4.78
CA PRO A 284 23.97 7.30 -3.44
C PRO A 284 23.98 8.84 -3.41
N TRP A 285 23.38 9.40 -2.35
CA TRP A 285 23.29 10.83 -2.05
C TRP A 285 22.38 11.67 -2.96
N ARG A 286 21.99 11.17 -4.14
CA ARG A 286 21.13 11.86 -5.12
C ARG A 286 20.25 10.84 -5.82
N HIS A 287 18.95 11.10 -5.99
CA HIS A 287 18.03 10.20 -6.70
C HIS A 287 17.73 8.84 -6.04
N ASN A 288 17.74 8.75 -4.70
CA ASN A 288 17.43 7.56 -3.89
C ASN A 288 15.95 7.09 -3.91
N ARG A 289 15.18 7.37 -4.97
CA ARG A 289 13.74 7.06 -5.00
C ARG A 289 13.45 5.56 -5.02
N TYR A 290 14.29 4.79 -5.71
CA TYR A 290 14.18 3.35 -5.74
C TYR A 290 14.49 2.74 -4.37
N ALA A 291 15.60 3.11 -3.72
CA ALA A 291 15.89 2.68 -2.35
C ALA A 291 14.76 3.04 -1.37
N GLN A 292 14.14 4.21 -1.51
CA GLN A 292 12.96 4.58 -0.74
C GLN A 292 11.77 3.63 -1.01
N TRP A 293 11.47 3.36 -2.29
CA TRP A 293 10.40 2.45 -2.68
C TRP A 293 10.65 1.01 -2.21
N GLU A 294 11.88 0.51 -2.26
CA GLU A 294 12.25 -0.82 -1.75
C GLU A 294 12.02 -0.96 -0.25
N ASN A 295 12.04 0.14 0.50
CA ASN A 295 11.71 0.18 1.92
C ASN A 295 10.23 0.44 2.21
N SER A 296 9.40 0.50 1.17
CA SER A 296 7.95 0.55 1.30
C SER A 296 7.35 -0.83 1.13
N LEU A 297 6.18 -1.05 1.73
CA LEU A 297 5.40 -2.27 1.53
C LEU A 297 4.89 -2.44 0.07
N HIS A 298 5.02 -1.41 -0.78
CA HIS A 298 4.66 -1.51 -2.20
C HIS A 298 5.70 -2.29 -3.03
N ALA A 299 6.94 -2.40 -2.56
CA ALA A 299 7.95 -3.21 -3.22
C ALA A 299 7.70 -4.72 -3.07
N ASP A 300 7.06 -5.11 -1.96
CA ASP A 300 6.76 -6.50 -1.66
C ASP A 300 5.46 -6.96 -2.35
N PRO A 301 5.51 -8.01 -3.19
CA PRO A 301 4.29 -8.63 -3.70
C PRO A 301 3.55 -9.32 -2.56
N LEU A 302 2.44 -8.73 -2.10
CA LEU A 302 1.61 -9.32 -1.05
C LEU A 302 0.76 -10.46 -1.61
N PHE A 303 1.10 -11.70 -1.24
CA PHE A 303 0.30 -12.88 -1.57
C PHE A 303 -0.75 -13.16 -0.48
N GLU A 304 -2.02 -12.88 -0.77
CA GLU A 304 -3.11 -13.13 0.19
C GLU A 304 -3.56 -14.61 0.27
N GLY A 305 -2.80 -15.57 -0.25
CA GLY A 305 -3.16 -17.00 -0.20
C GLY A 305 -4.35 -17.40 -1.09
N ARG A 306 -5.05 -16.42 -1.67
CA ARG A 306 -6.05 -16.62 -2.71
C ARG A 306 -5.35 -16.44 -4.05
N THR A 307 -4.93 -17.54 -4.67
CA THR A 307 -4.91 -17.56 -6.14
C THR A 307 -6.29 -17.13 -6.56
N VAL A 308 -6.42 -15.95 -7.16
CA VAL A 308 -7.69 -15.60 -7.80
C VAL A 308 -7.75 -16.46 -9.06
N THR A 309 -8.13 -17.72 -8.89
CA THR A 309 -8.59 -18.56 -9.98
C THR A 309 -9.82 -17.85 -10.52
N ALA A 310 -9.63 -17.13 -11.63
CA ALA A 310 -10.65 -16.45 -12.41
C ALA A 310 -11.37 -15.24 -11.78
N SER A 311 -10.66 -14.16 -11.40
CA SER A 311 -11.29 -12.82 -11.48
C SER A 311 -10.97 -12.17 -12.82
N SER A 312 -11.93 -12.24 -13.74
CA SER A 312 -11.99 -11.36 -14.91
C SER A 312 -12.51 -9.95 -14.56
N ARG A 313 -12.59 -9.62 -13.26
CA ARG A 313 -13.37 -8.49 -12.77
C ARG A 313 -12.42 -7.38 -12.33
N ASN A 314 -12.25 -6.37 -13.18
CA ASN A 314 -11.69 -5.09 -12.76
C ASN A 314 -12.71 -4.28 -11.93
N THR A 315 -13.18 -4.87 -10.83
CA THR A 315 -14.14 -4.27 -9.90
C THR A 315 -13.45 -3.86 -8.61
N PHE A 316 -14.08 -2.99 -7.82
CA PHE A 316 -13.53 -2.53 -6.55
C PHE A 316 -13.31 -3.63 -5.50
N SER A 317 -13.90 -4.80 -5.73
CA SER A 317 -13.77 -6.02 -4.92
C SER A 317 -12.61 -6.93 -5.33
N ASP A 318 -11.87 -6.61 -6.41
CA ASP A 318 -10.73 -7.42 -6.84
C ASP A 318 -9.48 -7.01 -6.07
N CYS A 319 -8.84 -7.97 -5.39
CA CYS A 319 -7.65 -7.75 -4.59
C CYS A 319 -6.47 -7.34 -5.48
N ASN A 320 -6.33 -7.96 -6.65
CA ASN A 320 -5.19 -7.73 -7.53
C ASN A 320 -5.09 -6.26 -7.94
N ARG A 321 -6.23 -5.59 -8.18
CA ARG A 321 -6.30 -4.17 -8.53
C ARG A 321 -5.42 -3.27 -7.65
N CYS A 322 -5.22 -3.61 -6.37
CA CYS A 322 -4.42 -2.83 -5.44
C CYS A 322 -3.17 -3.54 -4.90
N HIS A 323 -2.98 -4.81 -5.25
CA HIS A 323 -1.88 -5.64 -4.76
C HIS A 323 -0.99 -6.18 -5.88
N ASP A 324 -1.28 -5.85 -7.14
CA ASP A 324 -0.43 -6.16 -8.29
C ASP A 324 -0.28 -4.95 -9.23
N GLY A 325 0.98 -4.62 -9.54
CA GLY A 325 1.31 -3.40 -10.28
C GLY A 325 0.78 -3.39 -11.72
N TYR A 326 0.72 -4.56 -12.37
CA TYR A 326 0.22 -4.69 -13.73
C TYR A 326 -1.31 -4.54 -13.77
N THR A 327 -2.00 -5.11 -12.78
CA THR A 327 -3.45 -5.02 -12.65
C THR A 327 -3.95 -3.64 -12.34
N TYR A 328 -3.27 -2.92 -11.45
CA TYR A 328 -3.55 -1.52 -11.22
C TYR A 328 -3.43 -0.68 -12.51
N MET A 329 -2.43 -0.94 -13.34
CA MET A 329 -2.30 -0.24 -14.63
C MET A 329 -3.47 -0.49 -15.56
N GLY A 330 -3.95 -1.73 -15.70
CA GLY A 330 -5.15 -1.99 -16.49
C GLY A 330 -6.40 -1.36 -15.89
N PHE A 331 -6.49 -1.30 -14.56
CA PHE A 331 -7.53 -0.55 -13.87
C PHE A 331 -7.56 0.91 -14.32
N THR A 332 -6.42 1.62 -14.29
CA THR A 332 -6.38 3.04 -14.71
C THR A 332 -6.82 3.26 -16.16
N LYS A 333 -6.69 2.24 -17.02
CA LYS A 333 -7.10 2.27 -18.44
C LYS A 333 -8.54 1.79 -18.68
N GLY A 334 -9.28 1.42 -17.64
CA GLY A 334 -10.62 0.83 -17.78
C GLY A 334 -10.61 -0.55 -18.45
N LEU A 335 -9.47 -1.23 -18.48
CA LEU A 335 -9.32 -2.54 -19.10
C LEU A 335 -9.69 -3.65 -18.09
N ALA A 336 -10.46 -4.64 -18.53
CA ALA A 336 -10.53 -5.92 -17.85
C ALA A 336 -9.24 -6.67 -18.21
N LEU A 337 -8.36 -6.90 -17.23
CA LEU A 337 -7.08 -7.54 -17.46
C LEU A 337 -7.21 -9.07 -17.52
N PRO A 338 -6.26 -9.75 -18.20
CA PRO A 338 -6.47 -11.12 -18.63
C PRO A 338 -6.76 -12.04 -17.43
N PRO A 339 -7.70 -12.99 -17.61
CA PRO A 339 -7.92 -14.02 -16.61
C PRO A 339 -6.60 -14.79 -16.45
N ASN A 340 -6.20 -15.07 -15.20
CA ASN A 340 -5.11 -15.98 -14.82
C ASN A 340 -3.74 -15.35 -14.48
N ILE A 341 -3.70 -14.26 -13.72
CA ILE A 341 -2.47 -13.94 -12.96
C ILE A 341 -2.35 -14.95 -11.83
N THR A 342 -1.32 -15.80 -11.89
CA THR A 342 -1.03 -16.73 -10.80
C THR A 342 -0.24 -16.03 -9.70
N THR A 343 -0.14 -16.65 -8.53
CA THR A 343 0.79 -16.21 -7.47
C THR A 343 2.21 -16.00 -7.99
N ALA A 344 2.63 -16.81 -8.96
CA ALA A 344 3.95 -16.71 -9.55
C ALA A 344 4.09 -15.51 -10.49
N ASP A 345 3.01 -14.89 -10.93
CA ASP A 345 3.01 -13.79 -11.90
C ASP A 345 2.82 -12.40 -11.26
N GLN A 346 2.38 -12.36 -9.98
CA GLN A 346 2.17 -11.12 -9.23
C GLN A 346 3.46 -10.32 -9.07
N GLN A 347 3.35 -9.01 -9.26
CA GLN A 347 4.42 -8.02 -9.10
C GLN A 347 4.01 -6.97 -8.07
N GLY A 348 4.96 -6.47 -7.29
CA GLY A 348 4.72 -5.34 -6.38
C GLY A 348 4.14 -4.11 -7.10
N ILE A 349 3.61 -3.16 -6.34
CA ILE A 349 3.15 -1.87 -6.87
C ILE A 349 4.40 -1.03 -7.20
N GLY A 350 4.86 -1.17 -8.44
CA GLY A 350 6.10 -0.56 -8.91
C GLY A 350 5.94 0.90 -9.37
N CYS A 351 7.06 1.52 -9.75
CA CYS A 351 7.09 2.91 -10.20
C CYS A 351 6.10 3.16 -11.36
N ALA A 352 6.07 2.25 -12.33
CA ALA A 352 5.20 2.33 -13.50
C ALA A 352 3.71 2.11 -13.18
N SER A 353 3.37 1.65 -11.98
CA SER A 353 1.98 1.54 -11.53
C SER A 353 1.39 2.92 -11.28
N CYS A 354 2.13 3.82 -10.63
CA CYS A 354 1.67 5.18 -10.34
C CYS A 354 2.03 6.19 -11.45
N HIS A 355 3.20 6.04 -12.07
CA HIS A 355 3.71 6.95 -13.10
C HIS A 355 3.58 6.33 -14.50
N ASP A 356 3.14 7.12 -15.49
CA ASP A 356 3.22 6.74 -16.89
C ASP A 356 4.58 7.14 -17.48
N PRO A 357 5.50 6.19 -17.76
CA PRO A 357 6.82 6.51 -18.29
C PRO A 357 6.77 7.11 -19.70
N HIS A 358 5.65 6.96 -20.41
CA HIS A 358 5.42 7.60 -21.71
C HIS A 358 4.91 9.05 -21.60
N GLY A 359 4.75 9.57 -20.38
CA GLY A 359 4.19 10.89 -20.12
C GLY A 359 2.67 10.92 -20.02
N SER A 360 2.17 11.84 -19.19
CA SER A 360 0.76 12.18 -19.06
C SER A 360 0.58 13.69 -18.88
N THR A 361 -0.65 14.18 -18.97
CA THR A 361 -0.99 15.58 -18.67
C THR A 361 -1.07 15.86 -17.18
N ASN A 362 -0.97 14.83 -16.34
CA ASN A 362 -1.04 14.99 -14.90
C ASN A 362 0.33 15.36 -14.32
N GLU A 363 0.32 16.02 -13.18
CA GLU A 363 1.53 16.33 -12.41
C GLU A 363 2.37 15.06 -12.19
N TYR A 364 3.69 15.18 -12.27
CA TYR A 364 4.65 14.07 -12.14
C TYR A 364 4.41 12.87 -13.07
N SER A 365 3.70 13.08 -14.19
CA SER A 365 3.27 12.00 -15.10
C SER A 365 2.45 10.92 -14.40
N LEU A 366 1.68 11.26 -13.36
CA LEU A 366 0.79 10.30 -12.71
C LEU A 366 -0.22 9.72 -13.71
N ARG A 367 -0.56 8.44 -13.56
CA ARG A 367 -1.51 7.78 -14.47
C ARG A 367 -2.88 8.44 -14.42
N THR A 368 -3.49 8.59 -15.59
CA THR A 368 -4.89 9.04 -15.71
C THR A 368 -5.82 7.98 -15.13
N ARG A 369 -6.76 8.41 -14.30
CA ARG A 369 -7.74 7.53 -13.65
C ARG A 369 -9.06 7.50 -14.41
N ILE A 370 -9.87 6.46 -14.18
CA ILE A 370 -11.22 6.36 -14.75
C ILE A 370 -12.07 7.52 -14.21
N ALA A 371 -12.82 8.19 -15.09
CA ALA A 371 -13.78 9.22 -14.69
C ALA A 371 -14.77 8.68 -13.64
N GLY A 372 -15.04 9.46 -12.58
CA GLY A 372 -15.93 9.05 -11.48
C GLY A 372 -15.31 8.12 -10.42
N SER A 373 -14.06 7.68 -10.60
CA SER A 373 -13.34 6.87 -9.59
C SER A 373 -13.04 7.61 -8.27
N ASP A 374 -13.21 8.94 -8.26
CA ASP A 374 -13.12 9.85 -7.10
C ASP A 374 -14.29 9.71 -6.11
N THR A 375 -14.75 8.48 -5.86
CA THR A 375 -15.92 8.21 -4.99
C THR A 375 -15.56 7.15 -3.95
N LEU A 376 -15.98 7.37 -2.70
CA LEU A 376 -15.89 6.38 -1.62
C LEU A 376 -17.07 5.41 -1.69
N SER A 377 -17.00 4.27 -1.00
CA SER A 377 -18.08 3.26 -0.98
C SER A 377 -19.45 3.82 -0.50
N GLY A 378 -19.42 4.83 0.37
CA GLY A 378 -20.60 5.56 0.84
C GLY A 378 -21.18 6.58 -0.15
N GLY A 379 -20.58 6.76 -1.34
CA GLY A 379 -21.04 7.70 -2.37
C GLY A 379 -20.45 9.11 -2.27
N PHE A 380 -19.62 9.41 -1.27
CA PHE A 380 -18.95 10.71 -1.16
C PHE A 380 -17.88 10.88 -2.25
N THR A 381 -17.90 12.01 -2.95
CA THR A 381 -16.91 12.33 -3.98
C THR A 381 -15.81 13.26 -3.48
N TYR A 382 -14.59 13.08 -3.97
CA TYR A 382 -13.40 13.86 -3.58
C TYR A 382 -12.61 14.39 -4.79
N PRO A 383 -13.23 15.24 -5.64
CA PRO A 383 -12.57 15.73 -6.85
C PRO A 383 -11.34 16.61 -6.58
N ASN A 384 -11.18 17.13 -5.37
CA ASN A 384 -10.12 18.07 -5.00
C ASN A 384 -8.93 17.44 -4.25
N ALA A 385 -8.82 16.11 -4.19
CA ALA A 385 -7.72 15.44 -3.47
C ALA A 385 -6.33 15.56 -4.16
N GLY A 386 -6.20 16.36 -5.23
CA GLY A 386 -4.94 16.61 -5.93
C GLY A 386 -4.22 15.33 -6.38
N THR A 387 -2.91 15.30 -6.21
CA THR A 387 -2.03 14.13 -6.45
C THR A 387 -2.36 12.95 -5.52
N GLY A 388 -2.94 13.21 -4.35
CA GLY A 388 -3.44 12.21 -3.38
C GLY A 388 -4.49 11.23 -3.92
N LYS A 389 -5.13 11.61 -5.04
CA LYS A 389 -6.08 10.78 -5.77
C LYS A 389 -5.55 9.39 -6.11
N VAL A 390 -4.26 9.25 -6.41
CA VAL A 390 -3.64 7.95 -6.72
C VAL A 390 -3.63 7.02 -5.50
N CYS A 391 -3.39 7.56 -4.30
CA CYS A 391 -3.43 6.82 -3.04
C CYS A 391 -4.86 6.33 -2.75
N LEU A 392 -5.84 7.22 -2.95
CA LEU A 392 -7.26 6.96 -2.68
C LEU A 392 -7.90 5.96 -3.67
N ASP A 393 -7.20 5.50 -4.71
CA ASP A 393 -7.70 4.39 -5.52
C ASP A 393 -7.73 3.07 -4.75
N CYS A 394 -6.80 2.92 -3.79
CA CYS A 394 -6.58 1.69 -3.04
C CYS A 394 -6.73 1.85 -1.53
N HIS A 395 -6.50 3.04 -0.97
CA HIS A 395 -6.60 3.30 0.47
C HIS A 395 -7.97 3.86 0.87
N LYS A 396 -9.05 3.10 0.59
CA LYS A 396 -10.44 3.48 0.93
C LYS A 396 -11.33 2.27 1.22
N ALA A 397 -12.31 2.37 2.12
CA ALA A 397 -13.18 1.27 2.51
C ALA A 397 -13.87 0.62 1.30
N ARG A 398 -13.93 -0.71 1.25
CA ARG A 398 -14.52 -1.42 0.10
C ARG A 398 -16.04 -1.56 0.15
N ARG A 399 -16.63 -1.31 1.30
CA ARG A 399 -18.05 -1.57 1.57
C ARG A 399 -18.72 -0.33 2.12
N ASN A 400 -20.01 -0.18 1.80
CA ASN A 400 -20.81 0.94 2.25
C ASN A 400 -21.37 0.65 3.65
N PRO A 401 -21.07 1.49 4.67
CA PRO A 401 -21.52 1.26 6.04
C PRO A 401 -23.04 1.27 6.18
N VAL A 402 -23.78 2.06 5.39
CA VAL A 402 -25.24 2.25 5.52
C VAL A 402 -25.96 0.92 5.32
N TRP A 403 -25.59 0.20 4.26
CA TRP A 403 -26.21 -1.07 3.91
C TRP A 403 -25.56 -2.26 4.61
N TYR A 404 -24.23 -2.22 4.79
CA TYR A 404 -23.50 -3.39 5.27
C TYR A 404 -23.75 -3.69 6.75
N VAL A 405 -23.98 -2.66 7.59
CA VAL A 405 -24.30 -2.88 9.01
C VAL A 405 -25.74 -3.36 9.24
N VAL A 406 -26.63 -3.20 8.26
CA VAL A 406 -28.03 -3.67 8.36
C VAL A 406 -28.25 -5.00 7.65
N ALA A 407 -27.50 -5.29 6.58
CA ALA A 407 -27.57 -6.53 5.85
C ALA A 407 -26.92 -7.67 6.66
N GLY A 408 -27.73 -8.44 7.40
CA GLY A 408 -27.30 -9.60 8.20
C GLY A 408 -26.78 -10.81 7.40
N GLY A 409 -26.21 -10.61 6.20
CA GLY A 409 -26.03 -11.66 5.19
C GLY A 409 -24.60 -12.05 4.79
N SER A 410 -23.56 -11.27 5.10
CA SER A 410 -22.18 -11.59 4.66
C SER A 410 -21.29 -12.01 5.83
N LEU A 411 -21.60 -13.15 6.42
CA LEU A 411 -20.97 -13.69 7.64
C LEU A 411 -19.60 -14.35 7.36
N THR A 412 -18.69 -13.61 6.76
CA THR A 412 -17.32 -14.07 6.50
C THR A 412 -16.35 -13.51 7.54
N SER A 413 -15.18 -14.13 7.68
CA SER A 413 -14.08 -13.59 8.49
C SER A 413 -13.64 -12.18 8.07
N THR A 414 -14.04 -11.72 6.88
CA THR A 414 -13.76 -10.39 6.36
C THR A 414 -14.85 -9.36 6.68
N TRP A 415 -15.86 -9.69 7.50
CA TRP A 415 -16.97 -8.78 7.82
C TRP A 415 -16.45 -7.42 8.33
N GLY A 416 -17.10 -6.33 7.89
CA GLY A 416 -16.73 -4.94 8.21
C GLY A 416 -16.35 -4.16 6.95
N PRO A 417 -15.52 -3.10 7.05
CA PRO A 417 -15.09 -2.25 5.94
C PRO A 417 -14.32 -2.96 4.82
N HIS A 418 -13.94 -4.24 5.03
CA HIS A 418 -13.12 -5.13 4.20
C HIS A 418 -11.60 -4.85 4.22
N GLY A 419 -11.17 -3.60 4.39
CA GLY A 419 -9.76 -3.22 4.49
C GLY A 419 -9.52 -1.77 4.06
N SER A 420 -8.34 -1.24 4.40
CA SER A 420 -7.80 0.11 4.08
C SER A 420 -8.81 1.25 4.15
N THR A 421 -8.88 1.96 5.28
CA THR A 421 -9.88 3.02 5.54
C THR A 421 -9.31 4.43 5.64
N GLN A 422 -8.04 4.61 5.26
CA GLN A 422 -7.30 5.87 5.42
C GLN A 422 -7.99 7.05 4.72
N GLY A 423 -8.38 6.85 3.47
CA GLY A 423 -9.09 7.85 2.68
C GLY A 423 -10.43 8.26 3.29
N ASP A 424 -11.15 7.30 3.86
CA ASP A 424 -12.43 7.54 4.50
C ASP A 424 -12.24 8.34 5.80
N VAL A 425 -11.25 7.99 6.62
CA VAL A 425 -10.97 8.64 7.91
C VAL A 425 -10.46 10.06 7.72
N VAL A 426 -9.47 10.26 6.83
CA VAL A 426 -8.93 11.60 6.56
C VAL A 426 -10.04 12.54 6.06
N LEU A 427 -10.94 12.04 5.20
CA LEU A 427 -12.11 12.80 4.71
C LEU A 427 -13.25 12.92 5.74
N GLY A 428 -13.21 12.13 6.83
CA GLY A 428 -14.23 12.08 7.88
C GLY A 428 -15.56 11.52 7.38
N LYS A 429 -15.52 10.42 6.62
CA LYS A 429 -16.67 9.79 5.96
C LYS A 429 -16.72 8.29 6.25
N ASN A 430 -17.90 7.69 6.12
CA ASN A 430 -18.11 6.24 6.16
C ASN A 430 -17.86 5.52 7.50
N ALA A 431 -17.71 6.24 8.61
CA ALA A 431 -18.09 5.68 9.91
C ALA A 431 -19.59 5.37 9.94
N ALA A 432 -19.96 4.29 10.63
CA ALA A 432 -21.35 3.96 10.88
C ALA A 432 -21.99 5.00 11.83
N SER A 433 -23.14 5.54 11.43
CA SER A 433 -23.91 6.51 12.20
C SER A 433 -24.94 5.82 13.09
N PHE A 434 -25.14 6.35 14.29
CA PHE A 434 -26.15 5.91 15.25
C PHE A 434 -27.45 6.73 15.22
N GLY A 435 -27.62 7.60 14.22
CA GLY A 435 -28.81 8.47 14.09
C GLY A 435 -28.74 9.78 14.87
N GLY A 436 -27.57 10.09 15.45
CA GLY A 436 -27.29 11.36 16.12
C GLY A 436 -26.61 12.40 15.22
N VAL A 437 -26.01 13.42 15.84
CA VAL A 437 -25.28 14.49 15.16
C VAL A 437 -24.12 13.92 14.34
N PRO A 438 -23.87 14.41 13.11
CA PRO A 438 -22.71 13.99 12.33
C PRO A 438 -21.40 14.27 13.05
N TYR A 439 -20.44 13.35 12.97
CA TYR A 439 -19.11 13.53 13.55
C TYR A 439 -18.38 14.72 12.90
N ILE A 440 -17.75 15.53 13.72
CA ILE A 440 -16.96 16.67 13.27
C ILE A 440 -15.62 16.17 12.73
N SER A 441 -15.22 16.65 11.56
CA SER A 441 -14.00 16.25 10.86
C SER A 441 -13.03 17.42 10.76
N GLY A 442 -11.75 17.15 11.05
CA GLY A 442 -10.67 18.13 11.05
C GLY A 442 -10.26 18.67 9.68
N SER A 443 -9.16 19.43 9.68
CA SER A 443 -8.65 20.17 8.51
C SER A 443 -7.70 19.36 7.62
N HIS A 444 -7.20 18.19 8.03
CA HIS A 444 -6.25 17.40 7.23
C HIS A 444 -6.78 17.01 5.84
N LYS A 445 -8.10 16.88 5.67
CA LYS A 445 -8.76 16.70 4.36
C LYS A 445 -8.54 17.85 3.37
N ASN A 446 -8.14 19.03 3.86
CA ASN A 446 -7.94 20.24 3.07
C ASN A 446 -6.48 20.43 2.66
N ILE A 447 -5.58 19.53 3.05
CA ILE A 447 -4.16 19.59 2.64
C ILE A 447 -4.11 19.35 1.12
N GLU A 448 -3.40 20.22 0.41
CA GLU A 448 -3.17 20.06 -1.02
C GLU A 448 -2.44 18.74 -1.30
N GLY A 449 -2.97 17.94 -2.22
CA GLY A 449 -2.43 16.59 -2.46
C GLY A 449 -2.55 15.68 -1.24
N VAL A 450 -3.69 15.69 -0.54
CA VAL A 450 -4.08 14.78 0.56
C VAL A 450 -3.29 13.45 0.53
N CYS A 451 -2.76 13.00 1.67
CA CYS A 451 -1.79 11.90 1.79
C CYS A 451 -0.36 12.28 1.39
N VAL A 452 -0.11 12.75 0.16
CA VAL A 452 1.27 12.99 -0.33
C VAL A 452 1.95 14.14 0.41
N GLY A 453 1.19 15.16 0.85
CA GLY A 453 1.72 16.27 1.63
C GLY A 453 2.41 15.86 2.94
N CYS A 454 1.99 14.73 3.53
CA CYS A 454 2.63 14.15 4.72
C CYS A 454 3.56 12.99 4.33
N HIS A 455 3.00 11.93 3.75
CA HIS A 455 3.69 10.66 3.53
C HIS A 455 4.84 10.75 2.51
N MET A 456 4.72 11.66 1.53
CA MET A 456 5.74 11.89 0.50
C MET A 456 6.56 13.16 0.73
N ALA A 457 6.43 13.80 1.91
CA ALA A 457 7.26 14.94 2.25
C ALA A 457 8.74 14.55 2.12
N ALA A 458 9.52 15.41 1.44
CA ALA A 458 10.91 15.11 1.16
C ALA A 458 11.71 14.87 2.44
N THR A 459 12.54 13.84 2.42
CA THR A 459 13.48 13.57 3.50
C THR A 459 14.61 14.59 3.42
N THR A 460 14.80 15.36 4.49
CA THR A 460 15.84 16.40 4.56
C THR A 460 17.19 15.85 5.03
N ASP A 461 17.19 14.61 5.52
CA ASP A 461 18.38 13.90 5.95
C ASP A 461 19.24 13.51 4.73
N THR A 462 20.47 14.00 4.69
CA THR A 462 21.41 13.72 3.60
C THR A 462 22.46 12.67 3.98
N GLY A 463 22.43 12.12 5.21
CA GLY A 463 23.57 11.41 5.79
C GLY A 463 23.29 10.14 6.63
N THR A 464 22.05 9.86 7.05
CA THR A 464 21.78 8.80 8.04
C THR A 464 20.93 7.62 7.54
N VAL A 465 20.77 6.61 8.42
CA VAL A 465 19.98 5.38 8.22
C VAL A 465 18.48 5.63 7.99
N THR A 466 17.95 6.82 8.27
CA THR A 466 16.52 7.14 8.14
C THR A 466 16.14 7.63 6.74
N ARG A 467 17.11 8.14 5.95
CA ARG A 467 16.87 8.81 4.65
C ARG A 467 15.99 8.02 3.69
N ASP A 468 16.25 6.72 3.61
CA ASP A 468 15.59 5.81 2.67
C ASP A 468 14.42 5.05 3.32
N LYS A 469 14.15 5.29 4.61
CA LYS A 469 13.15 4.54 5.41
C LYS A 469 11.87 5.32 5.68
N VAL A 470 11.91 6.65 5.63
CA VAL A 470 10.76 7.55 5.88
C VAL A 470 10.68 8.67 4.84
N GLY A 471 9.47 9.19 4.64
CA GLY A 471 9.17 10.22 3.66
C GLY A 471 9.34 9.76 2.21
N GLY A 472 9.20 10.70 1.27
CA GLY A 472 9.42 10.44 -0.16
C GLY A 472 8.67 9.21 -0.67
N HIS A 473 9.38 8.28 -1.31
CA HIS A 473 8.75 7.06 -1.88
C HIS A 473 8.70 5.87 -0.91
N SER A 474 9.18 6.03 0.33
CA SER A 474 8.97 5.02 1.37
C SER A 474 7.54 5.07 1.90
N MET A 475 6.88 6.24 1.79
CA MET A 475 5.55 6.55 2.32
C MET A 475 5.40 6.41 3.83
N ASN A 476 6.46 6.05 4.53
CA ASN A 476 6.44 5.86 5.97
C ASN A 476 6.67 7.19 6.67
N LEU A 477 5.96 7.41 7.77
CA LEU A 477 6.19 8.56 8.63
C LEU A 477 6.97 8.21 9.91
N HIS A 478 7.18 6.93 10.19
CA HIS A 478 7.87 6.48 11.39
C HIS A 478 8.85 5.36 11.05
N TYR A 479 10.03 5.41 11.67
CA TYR A 479 11.02 4.34 11.62
C TYR A 479 11.30 3.80 13.02
N SER A 480 10.76 2.61 13.28
CA SER A 480 10.77 1.99 14.61
C SER A 480 12.16 1.64 15.13
N ALA A 481 13.11 1.30 14.25
CA ALA A 481 14.46 0.89 14.69
C ALA A 481 15.24 2.02 15.39
N THR A 482 14.93 3.27 15.08
CA THR A 482 15.53 4.45 15.74
C THR A 482 14.50 5.32 16.45
N ASN A 483 13.25 4.87 16.53
CA ASN A 483 12.10 5.62 17.04
C ASN A 483 12.01 7.05 16.44
N TYR A 484 12.21 7.17 15.13
CA TYR A 484 12.25 8.47 14.45
C TYR A 484 10.93 8.75 13.73
N ASP A 485 10.35 9.93 13.98
CA ASP A 485 9.17 10.45 13.27
C ASP A 485 9.56 11.47 12.21
N HIS A 486 9.04 11.29 10.99
CA HIS A 486 9.28 12.19 9.88
C HIS A 486 8.26 13.33 9.87
N MET A 487 8.64 14.44 10.51
CA MET A 487 7.75 15.57 10.75
C MET A 487 7.74 16.65 9.66
N THR A 488 8.52 16.50 8.59
CA THR A 488 8.66 17.53 7.53
C THR A 488 7.32 17.95 6.93
N GLY A 489 6.38 17.01 6.76
CA GLY A 489 5.03 17.33 6.26
C GLY A 489 4.14 18.09 7.25
N CYS A 490 4.50 18.11 8.54
CA CYS A 490 3.69 18.69 9.61
C CYS A 490 4.11 20.12 9.97
N VAL A 491 5.41 20.42 9.94
CA VAL A 491 5.99 21.65 10.51
C VAL A 491 5.44 22.95 9.94
N GLY A 492 4.96 22.96 8.69
CA GLY A 492 4.37 24.13 8.06
C GLY A 492 3.08 24.61 8.76
N CYS A 493 2.31 23.68 9.32
CA CYS A 493 1.07 23.97 10.06
C CYS A 493 1.23 23.79 11.57
N HIS A 494 2.21 22.99 12.00
CA HIS A 494 2.49 22.63 13.39
C HIS A 494 3.93 23.00 13.76
N PRO A 495 4.24 24.31 13.89
CA PRO A 495 5.60 24.75 14.18
C PRO A 495 6.09 24.24 15.54
N GLY A 496 7.35 23.82 15.59
CA GLY A 496 8.01 23.35 16.82
C GLY A 496 7.70 21.92 17.23
N LYS A 497 6.91 21.16 16.45
CA LYS A 497 6.67 19.73 16.68
C LYS A 497 7.77 18.89 16.03
N THR A 498 8.28 17.92 16.77
CA THR A 498 9.45 17.10 16.41
C THR A 498 9.17 15.60 16.48
N SER A 499 8.11 15.19 17.16
CA SER A 499 7.61 13.81 17.21
C SER A 499 6.07 13.80 17.27
N PHE A 500 5.45 12.65 16.96
CA PHE A 500 4.03 12.44 17.21
C PHE A 500 3.63 12.54 18.69
N ASP A 501 4.56 12.26 19.60
CA ASP A 501 4.34 12.43 21.04
C ASP A 501 4.18 13.91 21.45
N ASP A 502 4.60 14.86 20.62
CA ASP A 502 4.41 16.29 20.91
C ASP A 502 2.94 16.74 20.70
N PHE A 503 2.08 15.90 20.13
CA PHE A 503 0.67 16.21 19.86
C PHE A 503 -0.22 15.71 20.98
N LEU A 504 -0.24 16.45 22.10
CA LEU A 504 -1.11 16.16 23.23
C LEU A 504 -2.60 16.31 22.85
N ALA A 505 -3.41 15.35 23.31
CA ALA A 505 -4.84 15.50 23.31
C ALA A 505 -5.25 16.61 24.31
N PRO A 506 -6.38 17.30 24.08
CA PRO A 506 -6.85 18.35 24.99
C PRO A 506 -7.36 17.79 26.33
N GLU A 507 -7.78 16.52 26.36
CA GLU A 507 -8.41 15.87 27.51
C GLU A 507 -8.13 14.37 27.47
N ASP A 508 -8.19 13.73 28.64
CA ASP A 508 -8.23 12.27 28.81
C ASP A 508 -9.55 11.73 28.22
N TYR A 509 -9.42 10.98 27.13
CA TYR A 509 -10.52 10.38 26.38
C TYR A 509 -10.70 8.89 26.68
N ASP A 510 -9.63 8.16 27.01
CA ASP A 510 -9.72 6.73 27.29
C ASP A 510 -10.06 6.42 28.77
N GLY A 511 -10.06 7.42 29.64
CA GLY A 511 -10.49 7.36 31.02
C GLY A 511 -9.45 6.77 31.98
N ASP A 512 -8.17 6.79 31.63
CA ASP A 512 -7.08 6.31 32.50
C ASP A 512 -6.60 7.37 33.53
N ASN A 513 -7.14 8.58 33.47
CA ASN A 513 -6.80 9.77 34.28
C ASN A 513 -5.45 10.41 33.92
N VAL A 514 -4.90 10.15 32.74
CA VAL A 514 -3.71 10.78 32.19
C VAL A 514 -4.09 11.48 30.88
N VAL A 515 -3.60 12.71 30.68
CA VAL A 515 -3.74 13.37 29.36
C VAL A 515 -2.50 13.03 28.55
N GLU A 516 -2.70 12.30 27.45
CA GLU A 516 -1.61 11.75 26.64
C GLU A 516 -1.58 12.31 25.20
N PRO A 517 -0.53 12.01 24.41
CA PRO A 517 -0.53 12.25 22.98
C PRO A 517 -1.71 11.55 22.28
N TRP A 518 -2.21 12.16 21.20
CA TRP A 518 -3.38 11.66 20.45
C TRP A 518 -3.30 10.17 20.10
N GLN A 519 -2.13 9.66 19.74
CA GLN A 519 -1.98 8.25 19.35
C GLN A 519 -2.28 7.29 20.51
N LYS A 520 -1.89 7.66 21.73
CA LYS A 520 -2.12 6.83 22.92
C LYS A 520 -3.57 6.88 23.37
N GLU A 521 -4.16 8.08 23.42
CA GLU A 521 -5.59 8.27 23.72
C GLU A 521 -6.49 7.48 22.77
N VAL A 522 -6.15 7.50 21.48
CA VAL A 522 -6.88 6.74 20.46
C VAL A 522 -6.65 5.23 20.65
N GLU A 523 -5.43 4.78 20.93
CA GLU A 523 -5.14 3.38 21.22
C GLU A 523 -5.94 2.87 22.43
N GLY A 524 -5.98 3.64 23.52
CA GLY A 524 -6.78 3.36 24.71
C GLY A 524 -8.28 3.29 24.41
N CYS A 525 -8.81 4.23 23.63
CA CYS A 525 -10.20 4.21 23.18
C CYS A 525 -10.52 2.97 22.31
N ILE A 526 -9.61 2.57 21.42
CA ILE A 526 -9.74 1.33 20.63
C ILE A 526 -9.79 0.12 21.57
N ARG A 527 -8.88 0.05 22.56
CA ARG A 527 -8.83 -1.03 23.55
C ARG A 527 -10.12 -1.11 24.38
N ASN A 528 -10.62 0.02 24.85
CA ASN A 528 -11.86 0.09 25.62
C ASN A 528 -13.07 -0.41 24.82
N LEU A 529 -13.20 0.03 23.56
CA LEU A 529 -14.25 -0.46 22.66
C LEU A 529 -14.09 -1.96 22.40
N ARG A 530 -12.87 -2.41 22.13
CA ARG A 530 -12.55 -3.83 21.89
C ARG A 530 -13.03 -4.72 23.03
N ILE A 531 -12.75 -4.36 24.28
CA ILE A 531 -13.13 -5.12 25.47
C ILE A 531 -14.66 -5.22 25.63
N LYS A 532 -15.42 -4.23 25.14
CA LYS A 532 -16.89 -4.24 25.20
C LYS A 532 -17.55 -4.99 24.05
N LEU A 533 -16.83 -5.20 22.94
CA LEU A 533 -17.33 -6.00 21.85
C LEU A 533 -17.19 -7.50 22.19
N PRO A 534 -18.17 -8.35 21.85
CA PRO A 534 -18.09 -9.79 22.11
C PRO A 534 -16.85 -10.42 21.48
N PRO A 535 -16.18 -11.41 22.12
CA PRO A 535 -16.53 -12.03 23.40
C PRO A 535 -15.91 -11.26 24.59
N VAL A 536 -16.74 -10.93 25.58
CA VAL A 536 -16.40 -9.98 26.65
C VAL A 536 -15.56 -10.65 27.75
N GLY A 537 -14.46 -10.03 28.19
CA GLY A 537 -13.62 -10.44 29.36
C GLY A 537 -12.16 -10.80 29.05
N VAL A 538 -11.75 -10.77 27.79
CA VAL A 538 -10.39 -11.00 27.29
C VAL A 538 -10.19 -10.16 26.03
N ASP A 539 -8.94 -9.87 25.67
CA ASP A 539 -8.56 -8.95 24.61
C ASP A 539 -8.85 -9.46 23.17
N SER A 540 -10.11 -9.79 22.89
CA SER A 540 -10.52 -10.47 21.66
C SER A 540 -11.91 -10.02 21.21
N VAL A 541 -12.17 -10.09 19.90
CA VAL A 541 -13.47 -9.79 19.29
C VAL A 541 -13.87 -10.95 18.37
N SER A 542 -15.10 -11.43 18.51
CA SER A 542 -15.72 -12.50 17.73
C SER A 542 -16.63 -11.85 16.70
N TRP A 543 -16.07 -11.67 15.51
CA TRP A 543 -16.83 -11.25 14.34
C TRP A 543 -18.05 -12.14 14.11
N GLY A 544 -17.96 -13.44 14.43
CA GLY A 544 -19.04 -14.41 14.23
C GLY A 544 -20.24 -14.14 15.12
N LEU A 545 -20.03 -13.77 16.38
CA LEU A 545 -21.11 -13.41 17.29
C LEU A 545 -21.77 -12.10 16.87
N ILE A 546 -20.96 -11.11 16.48
CA ILE A 546 -21.45 -9.77 16.15
C ILE A 546 -22.16 -9.74 14.78
N ALA A 547 -21.57 -10.37 13.77
CA ALA A 547 -22.12 -10.35 12.42
C ALA A 547 -23.42 -11.17 12.32
N ARG A 548 -23.55 -12.26 13.10
CA ARG A 548 -24.71 -13.17 13.09
C ARG A 548 -25.88 -12.68 13.95
N ASP A 549 -25.64 -11.81 14.91
CA ASP A 549 -26.71 -11.21 15.70
C ASP A 549 -27.54 -10.30 14.79
N SER A 550 -28.69 -10.77 14.31
CA SER A 550 -29.58 -10.02 13.42
C SER A 550 -30.30 -8.87 14.13
N ASN A 551 -30.40 -8.91 15.45
CA ASN A 551 -31.29 -8.06 16.24
C ASN A 551 -30.57 -6.83 16.80
N ASN A 552 -29.24 -6.82 16.85
CA ASN A 552 -28.46 -5.71 17.40
C ASN A 552 -27.68 -4.91 16.35
N VAL A 553 -28.40 -4.03 15.62
CA VAL A 553 -27.79 -3.13 14.62
C VAL A 553 -26.71 -2.23 15.24
N ASN A 554 -26.92 -1.74 16.47
CA ASN A 554 -25.97 -0.84 17.12
C ASN A 554 -24.65 -1.55 17.46
N LEU A 555 -24.70 -2.82 17.87
CA LEU A 555 -23.50 -3.63 18.05
C LEU A 555 -22.72 -3.80 16.74
N ARG A 556 -23.42 -4.06 15.63
CA ARG A 556 -22.77 -4.14 14.30
C ARG A 556 -22.16 -2.81 13.88
N LYS A 557 -22.83 -1.69 14.13
CA LYS A 557 -22.28 -0.35 13.88
C LYS A 557 -21.03 -0.08 14.73
N ALA A 558 -21.03 -0.44 16.00
CA ALA A 558 -19.88 -0.29 16.88
C ALA A 558 -18.69 -1.14 16.41
N TYR A 559 -18.93 -2.39 16.03
CA TYR A 559 -17.89 -3.25 15.48
C TYR A 559 -17.37 -2.78 14.12
N TRP A 560 -18.24 -2.24 13.26
CA TRP A 560 -17.82 -1.57 12.02
C TRP A 560 -16.84 -0.44 12.33
N ASN A 561 -17.20 0.45 13.25
CA ASN A 561 -16.39 1.61 13.63
C ASN A 561 -15.06 1.20 14.27
N TYR A 562 -15.05 0.16 15.11
CA TYR A 562 -13.83 -0.44 15.64
C TYR A 562 -12.89 -0.90 14.52
N GLN A 563 -13.37 -1.74 13.60
CA GLN A 563 -12.57 -2.20 12.45
C GLN A 563 -12.15 -1.04 11.55
N TYR A 564 -13.02 -0.05 11.39
CA TYR A 564 -12.81 1.10 10.53
C TYR A 564 -11.68 2.00 11.03
N ILE A 565 -11.60 2.28 12.33
CA ILE A 565 -10.49 3.03 12.91
C ILE A 565 -9.23 2.14 13.04
N ASN A 566 -9.38 0.87 13.38
CA ASN A 566 -8.23 -0.03 13.47
C ASN A 566 -7.53 -0.23 12.12
N ASN A 567 -8.29 -0.33 11.02
CA ASN A 567 -7.76 -0.46 9.66
C ASN A 567 -7.17 0.85 9.10
N ASP A 568 -7.45 1.98 9.73
CA ASP A 568 -6.87 3.26 9.33
C ASP A 568 -5.38 3.30 9.72
N GLY A 569 -5.06 2.78 10.92
CA GLY A 569 -3.69 2.58 11.38
C GLY A 569 -2.92 3.86 11.71
N SER A 570 -3.51 5.05 11.54
CA SER A 570 -2.85 6.32 11.89
C SER A 570 -2.91 6.65 13.38
N LEU A 571 -3.65 5.86 14.16
CA LEU A 571 -3.97 6.13 15.57
C LEU A 571 -4.51 7.56 15.77
N GLY A 572 -5.39 7.98 14.85
CA GLY A 572 -6.04 9.29 14.89
C GLY A 572 -5.31 10.40 14.16
N MET A 573 -4.05 10.24 13.74
CA MET A 573 -3.30 11.31 13.07
C MET A 573 -3.94 11.76 11.75
N HIS A 574 -4.68 10.89 11.05
CA HIS A 574 -5.45 11.31 9.87
C HIS A 574 -6.61 12.26 10.22
N ASN A 575 -7.26 12.07 11.37
CA ASN A 575 -8.41 12.90 11.78
C ASN A 575 -8.72 12.74 13.29
N PRO A 576 -8.02 13.43 14.19
CA PRO A 576 -7.99 13.08 15.62
C PRO A 576 -9.36 13.22 16.29
N PHE A 577 -10.00 14.39 16.15
CA PHE A 577 -11.33 14.65 16.71
C PHE A 577 -12.41 13.73 16.14
N TYR A 578 -12.37 13.45 14.83
CA TYR A 578 -13.32 12.54 14.20
C TYR A 578 -13.19 11.13 14.75
N THR A 579 -11.96 10.64 14.86
CA THR A 579 -11.64 9.30 15.36
C THR A 579 -12.11 9.11 16.80
N ILE A 580 -11.81 10.05 17.70
CA ILE A 580 -12.29 9.98 19.09
C ILE A 580 -13.82 10.00 19.16
N GLN A 581 -14.51 10.89 18.43
CA GLN A 581 -15.97 10.92 18.41
C GLN A 581 -16.56 9.58 17.93
N VAL A 582 -15.98 8.98 16.89
CA VAL A 582 -16.41 7.68 16.35
C VAL A 582 -16.24 6.58 17.40
N LEU A 583 -15.08 6.52 18.08
CA LEU A 583 -14.80 5.50 19.09
C LEU A 583 -15.68 5.65 20.34
N LEU A 584 -15.76 6.86 20.91
CA LEU A 584 -16.56 7.13 22.11
C LEU A 584 -18.05 6.92 21.88
N THR A 585 -18.58 7.35 20.74
CA THR A 585 -19.98 7.10 20.37
C THR A 585 -20.21 5.60 20.23
N SER A 586 -19.31 4.88 19.56
CA SER A 586 -19.44 3.43 19.39
C SER A 586 -19.39 2.69 20.73
N TYR A 587 -18.54 3.14 21.65
CA TYR A 587 -18.46 2.62 23.02
C TYR A 587 -19.77 2.83 23.78
N GLN A 588 -20.30 4.06 23.79
CA GLN A 588 -21.57 4.40 24.45
C GLN A 588 -22.70 3.50 23.96
N TYR A 589 -22.88 3.36 22.65
CA TYR A 589 -23.93 2.50 22.10
C TYR A 589 -23.68 1.01 22.33
N ALA A 590 -22.42 0.56 22.39
CA ALA A 590 -22.08 -0.83 22.73
C ALA A 590 -22.45 -1.17 24.19
N VAL A 591 -22.39 -0.19 25.10
CA VAL A 591 -22.82 -0.35 26.51
C VAL A 591 -24.27 0.04 26.76
N GLY A 592 -25.06 0.30 25.71
CA GLY A 592 -26.49 0.60 25.83
C GLY A 592 -26.81 2.02 26.30
N VAL A 593 -25.91 2.97 26.06
CA VAL A 593 -26.10 4.40 26.30
C VAL A 593 -26.28 5.12 24.97
N GLN A 594 -27.36 5.88 24.84
CA GLN A 594 -27.73 6.61 23.63
C GLN A 594 -27.61 8.11 23.90
N ASN A 595 -26.88 8.83 23.06
CA ASN A 595 -26.89 10.28 23.04
C ASN A 595 -28.13 10.74 22.24
N ILE A 596 -29.01 11.51 22.88
CA ILE A 596 -30.26 12.00 22.29
C ILE A 596 -30.20 13.49 21.94
N SER A 597 -29.23 14.25 22.46
CA SER A 597 -28.95 15.65 22.09
C SER A 597 -27.62 16.15 22.66
N ASN A 598 -26.88 16.94 21.87
CA ASN A 598 -25.67 17.67 22.30
C ASN A 598 -25.98 19.10 22.79
N GLU A 599 -27.26 19.49 22.90
CA GLU A 599 -27.61 20.74 23.57
C GLU A 599 -27.11 20.68 25.01
N VAL A 600 -26.24 21.63 25.38
CA VAL A 600 -25.72 21.77 26.74
C VAL A 600 -26.91 22.04 27.67
N PRO A 601 -27.31 21.08 28.52
CA PRO A 601 -28.44 21.26 29.41
C PRO A 601 -28.12 22.33 30.45
N LEU A 602 -29.10 23.16 30.81
CA LEU A 602 -28.93 24.19 31.83
C LEU A 602 -28.76 23.62 33.25
N ARG A 603 -29.21 22.38 33.47
CA ARG A 603 -29.14 21.68 34.77
C ARG A 603 -29.00 20.17 34.56
N TYR A 604 -28.46 19.50 35.59
CA TYR A 604 -28.53 18.04 35.67
C TYR A 604 -29.98 17.60 35.82
N GLU A 605 -30.29 16.44 35.26
CA GLU A 605 -31.63 15.85 35.37
C GLU A 605 -31.54 14.32 35.29
N LEU A 606 -32.27 13.62 36.17
CA LEU A 606 -32.60 12.21 36.02
C LEU A 606 -34.12 12.06 35.86
N SER A 607 -34.56 11.78 34.64
CA SER A 607 -35.99 11.65 34.35
C SER A 607 -36.58 10.38 34.97
N GLN A 608 -37.90 10.40 35.20
CA GLN A 608 -38.64 9.19 35.57
C GLN A 608 -38.54 8.17 34.44
N ASN A 609 -38.21 6.92 34.77
CA ASN A 609 -38.07 5.86 33.78
C ASN A 609 -39.42 5.61 33.09
N TYR A 610 -39.40 5.27 31.80
CA TYR A 610 -40.62 5.01 31.03
C TYR A 610 -40.48 3.75 30.15
N PRO A 611 -41.45 2.82 30.20
CA PRO A 611 -42.63 2.81 31.08
C PRO A 611 -42.26 2.62 32.57
N ASN A 612 -43.15 3.00 33.48
CA ASN A 612 -43.07 2.67 34.91
C ASN A 612 -44.52 2.54 35.48
N PRO A 613 -44.98 1.35 35.89
CA PRO A 613 -44.25 0.08 35.94
C PRO A 613 -43.83 -0.43 34.55
N PHE A 614 -42.82 -1.31 34.49
CA PHE A 614 -42.29 -1.83 33.23
C PHE A 614 -42.21 -3.36 33.20
N ASN A 615 -42.22 -3.94 32.00
CA ASN A 615 -42.08 -5.38 31.75
C ASN A 615 -41.43 -5.67 30.37
N PRO A 616 -40.27 -6.36 30.30
CA PRO A 616 -39.16 -6.30 31.25
C PRO A 616 -38.23 -5.10 30.98
N THR A 617 -38.52 -4.25 30.00
CA THR A 617 -37.62 -3.16 29.56
C THR A 617 -38.17 -1.77 29.90
N THR A 618 -37.30 -0.88 30.38
CA THR A 618 -37.59 0.54 30.61
C THR A 618 -36.44 1.43 30.15
N LYS A 619 -36.76 2.68 29.78
CA LYS A 619 -35.77 3.71 29.41
C LYS A 619 -35.54 4.66 30.58
N ILE A 620 -34.29 5.01 30.84
CA ILE A 620 -33.85 5.99 31.83
C ILE A 620 -33.19 7.14 31.07
N ASN A 621 -33.84 8.31 31.04
CA ASN A 621 -33.28 9.51 30.44
C ASN A 621 -32.59 10.38 31.49
N PHE A 622 -31.50 11.03 31.11
CA PHE A 622 -30.76 11.91 31.99
C PHE A 622 -30.02 13.02 31.22
N ALA A 623 -29.66 14.09 31.92
CA ALA A 623 -28.97 15.25 31.38
C ALA A 623 -27.72 15.58 32.20
N ILE A 624 -26.61 15.85 31.50
CA ILE A 624 -25.31 16.18 32.09
C ILE A 624 -24.88 17.56 31.56
N THR A 625 -24.49 18.48 32.44
CA THR A 625 -24.25 19.88 32.06
C THR A 625 -22.81 20.20 31.66
N LYS A 626 -21.84 19.37 32.06
CA LYS A 626 -20.41 19.53 31.80
C LYS A 626 -19.74 18.18 31.63
N ASN A 627 -18.55 18.17 31.04
CA ASN A 627 -17.78 16.94 30.87
C ASN A 627 -17.25 16.42 32.22
N GLU A 628 -17.72 15.25 32.68
CA GLU A 628 -17.33 14.68 33.96
C GLU A 628 -17.64 13.17 34.07
N ASN A 629 -17.18 12.54 35.16
CA ASN A 629 -17.50 11.15 35.47
C ASN A 629 -18.97 11.00 35.87
N VAL A 630 -19.68 10.09 35.19
CA VAL A 630 -21.09 9.82 35.38
C VAL A 630 -21.28 8.34 35.72
N SER A 631 -22.02 8.08 36.79
CA SER A 631 -22.41 6.74 37.21
C SER A 631 -23.93 6.64 37.31
N ILE A 632 -24.53 5.66 36.62
CA ILE A 632 -25.92 5.24 36.80
C ILE A 632 -25.94 3.80 37.29
N LYS A 633 -26.49 3.59 38.48
CA LYS A 633 -26.56 2.29 39.14
C LYS A 633 -27.98 1.98 39.57
N VAL A 634 -28.36 0.71 39.48
CA VAL A 634 -29.64 0.18 39.96
C VAL A 634 -29.42 -0.54 41.28
N TYR A 635 -30.31 -0.31 42.24
CA TYR A 635 -30.30 -0.88 43.57
C TYR A 635 -31.65 -1.52 43.89
N ASP A 636 -31.64 -2.56 44.72
CA ASP A 636 -32.86 -3.14 45.28
C ASP A 636 -33.36 -2.36 46.51
N MET A 637 -34.46 -2.82 47.12
CA MET A 637 -35.04 -2.19 48.31
C MET A 637 -34.13 -2.23 49.55
N MET A 638 -33.13 -3.11 49.57
CA MET A 638 -32.15 -3.21 50.65
C MET A 638 -30.92 -2.32 50.39
N GLY A 639 -30.90 -1.57 49.28
CA GLY A 639 -29.77 -0.73 48.88
C GLY A 639 -28.60 -1.52 48.30
N ARG A 640 -28.78 -2.79 47.95
CA ARG A 640 -27.74 -3.60 47.31
C ARG A 640 -27.66 -3.24 45.83
N GLU A 641 -26.44 -3.03 45.32
CA GLU A 641 -26.22 -2.77 43.90
C GLU A 641 -26.63 -4.02 43.09
N VAL A 642 -27.59 -3.82 42.18
CA VAL A 642 -28.11 -4.86 41.29
C VAL A 642 -27.29 -4.89 40.00
N ILE A 643 -27.06 -3.72 39.41
CA ILE A 643 -26.28 -3.55 38.18
C ILE A 643 -25.79 -2.10 38.07
N THR A 644 -24.57 -1.93 37.57
CA THR A 644 -24.06 -0.64 37.07
C THR A 644 -24.42 -0.53 35.58
N LEU A 645 -25.28 0.43 35.23
CA LEU A 645 -25.68 0.70 33.84
C LEU A 645 -24.68 1.61 33.13
N ILE A 646 -24.16 2.60 33.85
CA ILE A 646 -23.19 3.58 33.34
C ILE A 646 -22.14 3.81 34.42
N ASN A 647 -20.87 3.82 34.03
CA ASN A 647 -19.75 4.26 34.88
C ASN A 647 -18.59 4.71 33.99
N GLN A 648 -18.66 5.94 33.49
CA GLN A 648 -17.70 6.49 32.54
C GLN A 648 -17.73 8.02 32.53
N LYS A 649 -16.70 8.63 31.94
CA LYS A 649 -16.70 10.05 31.60
C LYS A 649 -17.70 10.33 30.47
N MET A 650 -18.49 11.39 30.58
CA MET A 650 -19.49 11.78 29.59
C MET A 650 -19.48 13.30 29.40
N GLY A 651 -19.54 13.75 28.14
CA GLY A 651 -19.66 15.16 27.79
C GLY A 651 -21.04 15.74 28.14
N ALA A 652 -21.15 17.07 28.08
CA ALA A 652 -22.44 17.74 28.26
C ALA A 652 -23.44 17.30 27.19
N GLY A 653 -24.68 17.01 27.59
CA GLY A 653 -25.73 16.55 26.69
C GLY A 653 -26.87 15.83 27.40
N LYS A 654 -27.83 15.36 26.60
CA LYS A 654 -28.95 14.52 27.03
C LYS A 654 -28.73 13.09 26.55
N TYR A 655 -29.00 12.14 27.43
CA TYR A 655 -28.72 10.72 27.22
C TYR A 655 -29.88 9.83 27.64
N SER A 656 -29.86 8.59 27.16
CA SER A 656 -30.82 7.55 27.49
C SER A 656 -30.09 6.21 27.68
N THR A 657 -30.50 5.41 28.66
CA THR A 657 -30.04 4.03 28.83
C THR A 657 -31.22 3.12 29.15
N ASP A 658 -31.15 1.87 28.70
CA ASP A 658 -32.22 0.89 28.92
C ASP A 658 -31.85 -0.08 30.04
N TRP A 659 -32.82 -0.46 30.88
CA TRP A 659 -32.68 -1.59 31.80
C TRP A 659 -33.73 -2.64 31.49
N THR A 660 -33.28 -3.90 31.40
CA THR A 660 -34.10 -5.07 30.99
C THR A 660 -34.45 -5.98 32.17
N GLY A 661 -34.30 -5.51 33.41
CA GLY A 661 -34.60 -6.29 34.60
C GLY A 661 -33.62 -7.44 34.85
N VAL A 662 -32.34 -7.24 34.54
CA VAL A 662 -31.25 -8.19 34.82
C VAL A 662 -30.23 -7.61 35.79
N SER A 663 -29.56 -8.47 36.57
CA SER A 663 -28.45 -8.11 37.46
C SER A 663 -27.11 -8.07 36.71
N GLY A 664 -26.05 -7.60 37.37
CA GLY A 664 -24.68 -7.61 36.85
C GLY A 664 -24.15 -9.00 36.46
N ASN A 665 -24.77 -10.08 36.96
CA ASN A 665 -24.44 -11.46 36.61
C ASN A 665 -25.30 -12.00 35.44
N GLY A 666 -26.06 -11.15 34.76
CA GLY A 666 -26.94 -11.51 33.64
C GLY A 666 -28.22 -12.25 34.05
N GLN A 667 -28.49 -12.41 35.35
CA GLN A 667 -29.69 -13.10 35.84
C GLN A 667 -30.88 -12.15 35.92
N LYS A 668 -32.06 -12.61 35.52
CA LYS A 668 -33.30 -11.83 35.66
C LYS A 668 -33.61 -11.60 37.14
N VAL A 669 -33.91 -10.36 37.52
CA VAL A 669 -34.29 -10.01 38.89
C VAL A 669 -35.80 -10.23 39.13
N SER A 670 -36.24 -10.28 40.39
CA SER A 670 -37.65 -10.49 40.75
C SER A 670 -38.50 -9.24 40.49
N SER A 671 -39.81 -9.41 40.28
CA SER A 671 -40.74 -8.27 40.33
C SER A 671 -40.61 -7.52 41.65
N GLY A 672 -40.72 -6.20 41.63
CA GLY A 672 -40.54 -5.40 42.84
C GLY A 672 -40.13 -3.96 42.57
N VAL A 673 -39.86 -3.25 43.66
CA VAL A 673 -39.39 -1.87 43.63
C VAL A 673 -37.88 -1.85 43.56
N TYR A 674 -37.36 -1.03 42.65
CA TYR A 674 -35.93 -0.76 42.49
C TYR A 674 -35.69 0.74 42.50
N PHE A 675 -34.46 1.13 42.81
CA PHE A 675 -34.01 2.51 42.76
C PHE A 675 -32.89 2.63 41.74
N TYR A 676 -32.89 3.70 40.97
CA TYR A 676 -31.76 4.03 40.11
C TYR A 676 -31.23 5.40 40.49
N ARG A 677 -29.90 5.52 40.50
CA ARG A 677 -29.18 6.69 41.00
C ARG A 677 -28.24 7.20 39.94
N LEU A 678 -28.36 8.48 39.60
CA LEU A 678 -27.37 9.26 38.86
C LEU A 678 -26.40 9.87 39.87
N VAL A 679 -25.10 9.67 39.66
CA VAL A 679 -24.03 10.25 40.46
C VAL A 679 -23.02 10.90 39.53
N THR A 680 -22.69 12.15 39.81
CA THR A 680 -21.54 12.89 39.25
C THR A 680 -20.77 13.56 40.39
N PRO A 681 -19.55 14.11 40.17
CA PRO A 681 -18.79 14.81 41.21
C PRO A 681 -19.57 15.90 41.95
N SER A 682 -20.49 16.59 41.25
CA SER A 682 -21.26 17.72 41.81
C SER A 682 -22.76 17.47 41.92
N TYR A 683 -23.27 16.30 41.51
CA TYR A 683 -24.71 16.05 41.48
C TYR A 683 -25.06 14.61 41.86
N THR A 684 -26.18 14.43 42.57
CA THR A 684 -26.74 13.11 42.82
C THR A 684 -28.26 13.18 42.83
N GLU A 685 -28.89 12.31 42.05
CA GLU A 685 -30.35 12.16 42.04
C GLU A 685 -30.73 10.68 42.06
N VAL A 686 -31.80 10.35 42.78
CA VAL A 686 -32.34 8.99 42.91
C VAL A 686 -33.80 9.00 42.47
N LYS A 687 -34.21 8.00 41.70
CA LYS A 687 -35.59 7.77 41.32
C LYS A 687 -35.98 6.32 41.56
N LYS A 688 -37.29 6.10 41.74
CA LYS A 688 -37.90 4.79 41.99
C LYS A 688 -38.50 4.23 40.71
N MET A 689 -38.35 2.93 40.48
CA MET A 689 -39.00 2.20 39.39
C MET A 689 -39.62 0.89 39.90
N VAL A 690 -40.63 0.39 39.17
CA VAL A 690 -41.37 -0.82 39.52
C VAL A 690 -41.31 -1.80 38.37
N LEU A 691 -40.66 -2.95 38.58
CA LEU A 691 -40.65 -4.07 37.64
C LEU A 691 -41.85 -4.97 37.92
N VAL A 692 -42.66 -5.23 36.89
CA VAL A 692 -43.78 -6.16 36.93
C VAL A 692 -43.53 -7.22 35.88
N LYS A 693 -43.40 -8.48 36.27
CA LYS A 693 -43.34 -9.63 35.34
C LYS A 693 -44.72 -10.17 35.04
#